data_AF-A0A3Q3K1I9-F1
#
_entry.id   AF-A0A3Q3K1I9-F1
#
_cell.length_a   1.000
_cell.length_b   1.000
_cell.length_c   1.000
_cell.angle_alpha   90.00
_cell.angle_beta   90.00
_cell.angle_gamma   90.00
#
_symmetry.space_group_name_H-M   'P 1'
#
loop_
_entity.id
_entity.type
_entity.pdbx_description
1 polymer ?
#
loop_
_entity_poly.entity_id
_entity_poly.type
_entity_poly.pdbx_seq_one_letter_code
_entity_poly.pdbx_strand_id
1 'polypeptide(L)'
;MSRKLQRTEICADCSAPDPGWTSINRGVLICDECCSVHRSLGRHISIVKHLRHSGWPPALLQMVQTLASNGANSIWEHSLLDPAQVQSGRRKPNPQDKVHPTKSEFIRAKYQMLAFVHKLPCRDDDGVTTKDLSKQLHSSVRTGSLETCLRLLSLGAQANFFHPEKGTTPLHVAAKAGQILQAELLVVYGADPGAPDINGRTPMDYARQAGHVELAERLVECQYELTDRLAFYLCGRRPDHKNGHYIIPQMADSLDLSELAKAAKKKLQALNNRLFEELAMDVYDEVDRRENDAVWLTTQNHSTLVTERSAVPFLPVNPEYSATRNQGRQKLARFNAREFATLIIDILSDAKRRQQGKGLSSPTDPLDLSIDDDQHDYDSVASDEDTDSELTAQNNNNTQRSNRAKSMDSSDLSDGPITLQEYLEVKKALASSEAKVQQLMKVNNNLSEELRRLQKEITRMQTENSALLIGFGPVADPPGLSVPSSGASDSHLHRRNRQAFSMYEPGAAPGPTAHGPPALDSLAARLQPLNTPSVPKPEKHGSGTDSDYDNTQTYDVSLSEEEGRGESEEGGGEAGEPDPTLPCTEDVILKTEQVTKNIQELLRAAQEFKHDSFVPCSEKIHSAVTEMASLFPKRPALDAVHCSLRLLASSASRLQVECRKAAPLEPGAPAVDYQLLTQQVIQCAYDIAKAAKQLVTITTREKKQ
;
A
#
# COMPACT_ATOMS: atom_id res chain seq x y z
N MET A 1 -24.92 22.35 35.09
CA MET A 1 -24.32 21.49 34.04
C MET A 1 -23.64 20.32 34.73
N SER A 2 -24.20 19.11 34.65
CA SER A 2 -23.58 17.94 35.28
C SER A 2 -22.48 17.39 34.36
N ARG A 3 -21.23 17.38 34.82
CA ARG A 3 -20.15 16.66 34.14
C ARG A 3 -20.47 15.17 34.22
N LYS A 4 -21.02 14.59 33.15
CA LYS A 4 -21.04 13.13 33.00
C LYS A 4 -19.60 12.65 33.19
N LEU A 5 -19.38 11.77 34.16
CA LEU A 5 -18.12 11.05 34.28
C LEU A 5 -17.83 10.44 32.90
N GLN A 6 -16.77 10.89 32.24
CA GLN A 6 -16.30 10.21 31.04
C GLN A 6 -15.84 8.83 31.48
N ARG A 7 -16.65 7.82 31.15
CA ARG A 7 -16.30 6.42 31.35
C ARG A 7 -15.01 6.22 30.56
N THR A 8 -13.90 5.96 31.25
CA THR A 8 -12.59 5.82 30.60
C THR A 8 -12.69 4.71 29.57
N GLU A 9 -12.50 5.07 28.29
CA GLU A 9 -12.52 4.10 27.21
C GLU A 9 -11.33 3.16 27.37
N ILE A 10 -11.62 1.86 27.34
CA ILE A 10 -10.64 0.79 27.50
C ILE A 10 -10.71 -0.16 26.32
N CYS A 11 -9.57 -0.76 25.98
CA CYS A 11 -9.46 -1.83 25.01
C CYS A 11 -10.37 -3.00 25.41
N ALA A 12 -11.26 -3.39 24.51
CA ALA A 12 -12.24 -4.44 24.74
C ALA A 12 -11.63 -5.82 24.95
N ASP A 13 -10.34 -6.05 24.64
CA ASP A 13 -9.73 -7.39 24.69
C ASP A 13 -8.70 -7.57 25.81
N CYS A 14 -8.02 -6.51 26.23
CA CYS A 14 -7.05 -6.57 27.33
C CYS A 14 -7.22 -5.46 28.40
N SER A 15 -8.29 -4.67 28.33
CA SER A 15 -8.61 -3.59 29.27
C SER A 15 -7.56 -2.46 29.37
N ALA A 16 -6.63 -2.37 28.41
CA ALA A 16 -5.67 -1.27 28.32
C ALA A 16 -6.39 0.10 28.14
N PRO A 17 -5.93 1.18 28.77
CA PRO A 17 -6.53 2.51 28.62
C PRO A 17 -6.24 3.12 27.24
N ASP A 18 -7.03 4.13 26.86
CA ASP A 18 -6.91 4.93 25.63
C ASP A 18 -6.75 4.11 24.33
N PRO A 19 -7.72 3.26 23.96
CA PRO A 19 -7.68 2.51 22.71
C PRO A 19 -7.65 3.45 21.49
N GLY A 20 -6.62 3.35 20.63
CA GLY A 20 -6.50 4.16 19.41
C GLY A 20 -7.31 3.64 18.21
N TRP A 21 -7.76 2.38 18.25
CA TRP A 21 -8.40 1.67 17.14
C TRP A 21 -9.78 1.15 17.51
N THR A 22 -10.51 0.68 16.50
CA THR A 22 -11.79 -0.01 16.69
C THR A 22 -11.99 -1.14 15.68
N SER A 23 -12.74 -2.16 16.09
CA SER A 23 -13.34 -3.15 15.21
C SER A 23 -14.80 -2.76 14.95
N ILE A 24 -15.08 -2.23 13.76
CA ILE A 24 -16.36 -1.58 13.41
C ILE A 24 -17.52 -2.58 13.50
N ASN A 25 -17.39 -3.74 12.84
CA ASN A 25 -18.43 -4.78 12.84
C ASN A 25 -18.63 -5.44 14.21
N ARG A 26 -17.64 -5.36 15.12
CA ARG A 26 -17.79 -5.87 16.48
C ARG A 26 -18.28 -4.83 17.48
N GLY A 27 -18.32 -3.54 17.11
CA GLY A 27 -18.77 -2.46 17.97
C GLY A 27 -17.88 -2.22 19.19
N VAL A 28 -16.56 -2.40 19.06
CA VAL A 28 -15.60 -2.35 20.17
C VAL A 28 -14.37 -1.49 19.87
N LEU A 29 -13.82 -0.87 20.90
CA LEU A 29 -12.56 -0.12 20.85
C LEU A 29 -11.40 -1.02 21.27
N ILE A 30 -10.25 -0.94 20.61
CA ILE A 30 -9.07 -1.81 20.85
C ILE A 30 -7.77 -1.00 20.84
N CYS A 31 -6.79 -1.40 21.65
CA CYS A 31 -5.45 -0.79 21.63
C CYS A 31 -4.60 -1.34 20.47
N ASP A 32 -3.46 -0.70 20.20
CA ASP A 32 -2.55 -1.06 19.11
C ASP A 32 -2.14 -2.54 19.13
N GLU A 33 -1.70 -3.05 20.29
CA GLU A 33 -1.30 -4.45 20.44
C GLU A 33 -2.42 -5.43 20.06
N CYS A 34 -3.66 -5.18 20.49
CA CYS A 34 -4.80 -6.00 20.08
C CYS A 34 -5.15 -5.80 18.60
N CYS A 35 -5.02 -4.57 18.08
CA CYS A 35 -5.23 -4.26 16.67
C CYS A 35 -4.26 -5.03 15.74
N SER A 36 -3.00 -5.22 16.12
CA SER A 36 -2.04 -6.05 15.37
C SER A 36 -2.57 -7.47 15.14
N VAL A 37 -3.23 -8.07 16.14
CA VAL A 37 -3.86 -9.38 16.02
C VAL A 37 -5.10 -9.28 15.14
N HIS A 38 -5.98 -8.30 15.35
CA HIS A 38 -7.19 -8.12 14.54
C HIS A 38 -6.89 -7.96 13.04
N ARG A 39 -5.82 -7.24 12.68
CA ARG A 39 -5.32 -7.12 11.29
C ARG A 39 -4.97 -8.48 10.69
N SER A 40 -4.41 -9.41 11.48
CA SER A 40 -4.09 -10.77 11.03
C SER A 40 -5.31 -11.68 10.80
N LEU A 41 -6.49 -11.34 11.34
CA LEU A 41 -7.73 -12.11 11.16
C LEU A 41 -8.45 -11.76 9.85
N GLY A 42 -8.28 -10.54 9.36
CA GLY A 42 -8.94 -10.04 8.15
C GLY A 42 -10.38 -9.56 8.35
N ARG A 43 -10.87 -8.81 7.35
CA ARG A 43 -12.12 -8.03 7.43
C ARG A 43 -13.38 -8.87 7.70
N HIS A 44 -13.40 -10.13 7.25
CA HIS A 44 -14.50 -11.07 7.49
C HIS A 44 -14.70 -11.39 8.99
N ILE A 45 -13.65 -11.29 9.81
CA ILE A 45 -13.74 -11.41 11.27
C ILE A 45 -13.80 -10.03 11.93
N SER A 46 -12.92 -9.09 11.52
CA SER A 46 -12.80 -7.75 12.11
C SER A 46 -12.44 -6.69 11.07
N ILE A 47 -13.33 -5.72 10.88
CA ILE A 47 -13.08 -4.51 10.09
C ILE A 47 -12.40 -3.48 11.00
N VAL A 48 -11.09 -3.32 10.88
CA VAL A 48 -10.31 -2.38 11.71
C VAL A 48 -10.26 -0.98 11.09
N LYS A 49 -10.28 0.05 11.95
CA LYS A 49 -10.06 1.45 11.56
C LYS A 49 -9.47 2.24 12.73
N HIS A 50 -8.60 3.21 12.46
CA HIS A 50 -8.03 4.07 13.48
C HIS A 50 -9.02 5.19 13.84
N LEU A 51 -9.18 5.51 15.13
CA LEU A 51 -10.12 6.54 15.59
C LEU A 51 -9.69 7.96 15.20
N ARG A 52 -8.42 8.31 15.39
CA ARG A 52 -7.84 9.66 15.17
C ARG A 52 -7.22 9.90 13.79
N HIS A 53 -6.58 8.89 13.18
CA HIS A 53 -5.78 9.02 11.94
C HIS A 53 -6.50 8.52 10.67
N SER A 54 -7.82 8.37 10.70
CA SER A 54 -8.62 7.98 9.53
C SER A 54 -9.80 8.94 9.35
N GLY A 55 -10.19 9.23 8.11
CA GLY A 55 -11.44 9.94 7.83
C GLY A 55 -12.66 9.09 8.20
N TRP A 56 -13.61 9.66 8.95
CA TRP A 56 -14.82 8.99 9.43
C TRP A 56 -16.09 9.72 8.94
N PRO A 57 -17.08 8.99 8.39
CA PRO A 57 -18.46 9.46 8.39
C PRO A 57 -18.93 9.68 9.85
N PRO A 58 -19.53 10.82 10.21
CA PRO A 58 -19.90 11.11 11.60
C PRO A 58 -20.85 10.07 12.20
N ALA A 59 -21.87 9.65 11.44
CA ALA A 59 -22.83 8.64 11.86
C ALA A 59 -22.18 7.26 12.10
N LEU A 60 -21.23 6.84 11.25
CA LEU A 60 -20.50 5.58 11.42
C LEU A 60 -19.65 5.58 12.71
N LEU A 61 -18.95 6.68 13.02
CA LEU A 61 -18.19 6.82 14.26
C LEU A 61 -19.13 6.82 15.47
N GLN A 62 -20.23 7.56 15.40
CA GLN A 62 -21.25 7.60 16.45
C GLN A 62 -21.88 6.22 16.70
N MET A 63 -22.14 5.44 15.65
CA MET A 63 -22.67 4.07 15.74
C MET A 63 -21.72 3.16 16.53
N VAL A 64 -20.43 3.18 16.18
CA VAL A 64 -19.37 2.40 16.86
C VAL A 64 -19.20 2.83 18.32
N GLN A 65 -19.12 4.14 18.60
CA GLN A 65 -19.02 4.66 19.97
C GLN A 65 -20.25 4.31 20.81
N THR A 66 -21.44 4.37 20.22
CA THR A 66 -22.70 4.02 20.89
C THR A 66 -22.71 2.53 21.24
N LEU A 67 -22.32 1.63 20.34
CA LEU A 67 -22.17 0.20 20.62
C LEU A 67 -21.15 -0.08 21.75
N ALA A 68 -19.96 0.53 21.66
CA ALA A 68 -18.90 0.34 22.65
C ALA A 68 -19.35 0.80 24.05
N SER A 69 -19.95 1.99 24.14
CA SER A 69 -20.41 2.56 25.42
C SER A 69 -21.60 1.82 26.05
N ASN A 70 -22.46 1.22 25.23
CA ASN A 70 -23.63 0.44 25.64
C ASN A 70 -23.34 -1.06 25.81
N GLY A 71 -22.06 -1.46 25.83
CA GLY A 71 -21.68 -2.80 26.24
C GLY A 71 -21.82 -3.89 25.18
N ALA A 72 -21.68 -3.56 23.89
CA ALA A 72 -21.57 -4.54 22.79
C ALA A 72 -20.56 -5.66 23.08
N ASN A 73 -19.49 -5.36 23.82
CA ASN A 73 -18.50 -6.34 24.27
C ASN A 73 -19.09 -7.49 25.11
N SER A 74 -20.25 -7.30 25.76
CA SER A 74 -20.96 -8.37 26.50
C SER A 74 -21.50 -9.49 25.61
N ILE A 75 -21.71 -9.24 24.31
CA ILE A 75 -22.07 -10.27 23.33
C ILE A 75 -20.88 -11.22 23.12
N TRP A 76 -19.68 -10.66 23.00
CA TRP A 76 -18.43 -11.36 22.70
C TRP A 76 -17.73 -11.96 23.93
N GLU A 77 -18.13 -11.58 25.14
CA GLU A 77 -17.56 -12.05 26.41
C GLU A 77 -18.62 -12.63 27.36
N HIS A 78 -19.81 -13.00 26.86
CA HIS A 78 -20.96 -13.41 27.68
C HIS A 78 -20.62 -14.48 28.74
N SER A 79 -19.92 -15.55 28.37
CA SER A 79 -19.56 -16.61 29.34
C SER A 79 -18.45 -16.20 30.32
N LEU A 80 -17.71 -15.12 30.05
CA LEU A 80 -16.72 -14.56 30.99
C LEU A 80 -17.38 -13.64 32.03
N LEU A 81 -18.63 -13.21 31.79
CA LEU A 81 -19.44 -12.42 32.71
C LEU A 81 -20.26 -13.28 33.68
N ASP A 82 -20.40 -14.58 33.43
CA ASP A 82 -21.10 -15.53 34.29
C ASP A 82 -20.19 -16.00 35.45
N PRO A 83 -20.50 -15.66 36.72
CA PRO A 83 -19.67 -16.06 37.87
C PRO A 83 -19.46 -17.57 38.02
N ALA A 84 -20.38 -18.40 37.48
CA ALA A 84 -20.22 -19.85 37.49
C ALA A 84 -19.13 -20.36 36.53
N GLN A 85 -18.86 -19.63 35.45
CA GLN A 85 -17.90 -20.01 34.40
C GLN A 85 -16.49 -19.47 34.65
N VAL A 86 -16.34 -18.40 35.44
CA VAL A 86 -15.05 -17.78 35.79
C VAL A 86 -14.05 -18.77 36.41
N GLN A 87 -14.53 -19.85 37.03
CA GLN A 87 -13.69 -20.89 37.63
C GLN A 87 -12.93 -21.76 36.62
N SER A 88 -13.25 -21.71 35.31
CA SER A 88 -12.66 -22.59 34.29
C SER A 88 -11.22 -22.21 33.85
N GLY A 89 -10.58 -21.23 34.49
CA GLY A 89 -9.26 -20.70 34.12
C GLY A 89 -9.24 -19.84 32.84
N ARG A 90 -10.38 -19.69 32.15
CA ARG A 90 -10.56 -18.80 30.99
C ARG A 90 -10.65 -17.35 31.49
N ARG A 91 -9.53 -16.64 31.51
CA ARG A 91 -9.46 -15.23 31.90
C ARG A 91 -9.17 -14.32 30.71
N LYS A 92 -9.69 -13.10 30.78
CA LYS A 92 -9.32 -11.99 29.89
C LYS A 92 -7.85 -11.59 30.14
N PRO A 93 -7.06 -11.31 29.09
CA PRO A 93 -5.70 -10.77 29.23
C PRO A 93 -5.67 -9.42 29.96
N ASN A 94 -4.55 -9.16 30.63
CA ASN A 94 -4.24 -7.86 31.21
C ASN A 94 -3.54 -6.93 30.19
N PRO A 95 -3.46 -5.61 30.44
CA PRO A 95 -2.78 -4.67 29.56
C PRO A 95 -1.29 -5.01 29.37
N GLN A 96 -0.63 -5.61 30.36
CA GLN A 96 0.79 -5.97 30.36
C GLN A 96 1.07 -7.40 29.84
N ASP A 97 0.04 -8.20 29.57
CA ASP A 97 0.25 -9.56 29.04
C ASP A 97 0.86 -9.50 27.63
N LYS A 98 1.72 -10.46 27.29
CA LYS A 98 2.39 -10.50 25.98
C LYS A 98 1.37 -10.61 24.84
N VAL A 99 1.64 -9.91 23.73
CA VAL A 99 0.84 -10.02 22.50
C VAL A 99 0.73 -11.49 22.05
N HIS A 100 1.86 -12.20 22.07
CA HIS A 100 1.93 -13.62 21.77
C HIS A 100 2.49 -14.43 22.95
N PRO A 101 1.92 -15.61 23.26
CA PRO A 101 0.67 -16.13 22.70
C PRO A 101 -0.59 -15.43 23.26
N THR A 102 -0.53 -14.93 24.50
CA THR A 102 -1.67 -14.64 25.38
C THR A 102 -2.78 -13.78 24.78
N LYS A 103 -2.49 -12.54 24.35
CA LYS A 103 -3.53 -11.69 23.75
C LYS A 103 -4.02 -12.27 22.42
N SER A 104 -3.12 -12.83 21.62
CA SER A 104 -3.46 -13.36 20.29
C SER A 104 -4.37 -14.58 20.33
N GLU A 105 -4.17 -15.49 21.29
CA GLU A 105 -5.03 -16.66 21.49
C GLU A 105 -6.41 -16.25 22.02
N PHE A 106 -6.45 -15.34 22.99
CA PHE A 106 -7.72 -14.80 23.49
C PHE A 106 -8.55 -14.12 22.40
N ILE A 107 -7.93 -13.28 21.57
CA ILE A 107 -8.59 -12.56 20.47
C ILE A 107 -9.13 -13.54 19.41
N ARG A 108 -8.37 -14.58 19.05
CA ARG A 108 -8.87 -15.65 18.15
C ARG A 108 -10.02 -16.43 18.80
N ALA A 109 -9.87 -16.84 20.06
CA ALA A 109 -10.94 -17.51 20.80
C ALA A 109 -12.23 -16.66 20.83
N LYS A 110 -12.10 -15.35 21.06
CA LYS A 110 -13.21 -14.40 21.17
C LYS A 110 -13.96 -14.15 19.87
N TYR A 111 -13.27 -13.83 18.77
CA TYR A 111 -13.92 -13.36 17.54
C TYR A 111 -13.90 -14.35 16.37
N GLN A 112 -12.93 -15.26 16.32
CA GLN A 112 -12.81 -16.27 15.27
C GLN A 112 -13.48 -17.58 15.68
N MET A 113 -13.25 -18.04 16.91
CA MET A 113 -13.88 -19.26 17.44
C MET A 113 -15.21 -19.00 18.17
N LEU A 114 -15.54 -17.72 18.45
CA LEU A 114 -16.71 -17.30 19.21
C LEU A 114 -16.87 -18.03 20.57
N ALA A 115 -15.76 -18.38 21.22
CA ALA A 115 -15.70 -19.28 22.37
C ALA A 115 -16.38 -18.76 23.65
N PHE A 116 -16.80 -17.49 23.66
CA PHE A 116 -17.41 -16.84 24.83
C PHE A 116 -18.81 -16.25 24.58
N VAL A 117 -19.38 -16.43 23.38
CA VAL A 117 -20.75 -15.97 23.09
C VAL A 117 -21.79 -16.84 23.80
N HIS A 118 -23.00 -16.32 24.03
CA HIS A 118 -24.08 -17.09 24.68
C HIS A 118 -24.56 -18.28 23.84
N LYS A 119 -24.71 -18.08 22.53
CA LYS A 119 -25.13 -19.09 21.55
C LYS A 119 -24.34 -18.83 20.27
N LEU A 120 -23.76 -19.88 19.68
CA LEU A 120 -23.09 -19.79 18.38
C LEU A 120 -24.09 -19.38 17.28
N PRO A 121 -23.63 -18.76 16.19
CA PRO A 121 -24.46 -18.53 15.01
C PRO A 121 -25.12 -19.82 14.54
N CYS A 122 -26.34 -19.73 14.00
CA CYS A 122 -26.94 -20.87 13.30
C CYS A 122 -26.04 -21.33 12.14
N ARG A 123 -25.92 -22.65 11.95
CA ARG A 123 -25.33 -23.22 10.72
C ARG A 123 -26.24 -22.92 9.54
N ASP A 124 -25.68 -22.81 8.34
CA ASP A 124 -26.44 -22.45 7.13
C ASP A 124 -27.59 -23.42 6.80
N ASP A 125 -27.49 -24.68 7.23
CA ASP A 125 -28.56 -25.69 7.12
C ASP A 125 -29.81 -25.36 7.97
N ASP A 126 -29.68 -24.56 9.05
CA ASP A 126 -30.80 -24.11 9.90
C ASP A 126 -31.48 -22.87 9.30
N GLY A 127 -31.99 -23.05 8.09
CA GLY A 127 -32.69 -22.02 7.32
C GLY A 127 -34.00 -21.55 7.96
N VAL A 128 -34.54 -22.27 8.96
CA VAL A 128 -35.74 -21.85 9.72
C VAL A 128 -35.35 -20.82 10.77
N THR A 129 -34.43 -21.14 11.68
CA THR A 129 -34.01 -20.21 12.74
C THR A 129 -33.36 -18.96 12.15
N THR A 130 -32.60 -19.10 11.05
CA THR A 130 -32.00 -17.97 10.33
C THR A 130 -33.06 -17.00 9.78
N LYS A 131 -34.16 -17.52 9.20
CA LYS A 131 -35.28 -16.69 8.75
C LYS A 131 -35.99 -15.99 9.91
N ASP A 132 -36.19 -16.67 11.03
CA ASP A 132 -36.89 -16.08 12.19
C ASP A 132 -36.04 -15.03 12.92
N LEU A 133 -34.73 -15.23 13.06
CA LEU A 133 -33.79 -14.19 13.51
C LEU A 133 -33.80 -12.98 12.56
N SER A 134 -33.93 -13.22 11.26
CA SER A 134 -33.97 -12.14 10.26
C SER A 134 -35.30 -11.37 10.25
N LYS A 135 -36.45 -12.03 10.52
CA LYS A 135 -37.74 -11.35 10.79
C LYS A 135 -37.69 -10.51 12.07
N GLN A 136 -37.02 -11.01 13.12
CA GLN A 136 -36.78 -10.24 14.35
C GLN A 136 -35.94 -8.99 14.04
N LEU A 137 -34.83 -9.14 13.30
CA LEU A 137 -33.99 -8.01 12.90
C LEU A 137 -34.77 -6.96 12.11
N HIS A 138 -35.56 -7.37 11.11
CA HIS A 138 -36.45 -6.51 10.31
C HIS A 138 -37.40 -5.69 11.18
N SER A 139 -37.85 -6.24 12.31
CA SER A 139 -38.71 -5.53 13.27
C SER A 139 -37.92 -4.63 14.25
N SER A 140 -36.79 -5.10 14.78
CA SER A 140 -36.00 -4.41 15.80
C SER A 140 -35.36 -3.10 15.31
N VAL A 141 -34.94 -3.05 14.05
CA VAL A 141 -34.25 -1.87 13.45
C VAL A 141 -35.14 -0.63 13.31
N ARG A 142 -36.44 -0.73 13.61
CA ARG A 142 -37.34 0.43 13.79
C ARG A 142 -37.02 1.23 15.06
N THR A 143 -36.26 0.66 15.99
CA THR A 143 -35.89 1.27 17.27
C THR A 143 -34.39 1.54 17.36
N GLY A 144 -33.97 2.44 18.23
CA GLY A 144 -32.55 2.79 18.42
C GLY A 144 -31.69 1.75 19.15
N SER A 145 -32.20 0.53 19.40
CA SER A 145 -31.44 -0.50 20.14
C SER A 145 -30.41 -1.20 19.24
N LEU A 146 -29.23 -0.56 19.11
CA LEU A 146 -28.10 -1.13 18.34
C LEU A 146 -27.61 -2.46 18.92
N GLU A 147 -27.62 -2.63 20.26
CA GLU A 147 -27.17 -3.87 20.90
C GLU A 147 -28.07 -5.06 20.53
N THR A 148 -29.39 -4.86 20.50
CA THR A 148 -30.35 -5.90 20.07
C THR A 148 -30.09 -6.30 18.62
N CYS A 149 -29.88 -5.34 17.73
CA CYS A 149 -29.62 -5.61 16.32
C CYS A 149 -28.26 -6.29 16.10
N LEU A 150 -27.20 -5.84 16.79
CA LEU A 150 -25.88 -6.48 16.77
C LEU A 150 -25.95 -7.92 17.30
N ARG A 151 -26.72 -8.17 18.36
CA ARG A 151 -26.93 -9.51 18.93
C ARG A 151 -27.63 -10.43 17.93
N LEU A 152 -28.69 -9.96 17.26
CA LEU A 152 -29.36 -10.73 16.20
C LEU A 152 -28.44 -11.05 15.02
N LEU A 153 -27.67 -10.05 14.55
CA LEU A 153 -26.65 -10.23 13.51
C LEU A 153 -25.57 -11.24 13.95
N SER A 154 -25.14 -11.22 15.21
CA SER A 154 -24.17 -12.18 15.76
C SER A 154 -24.69 -13.61 15.87
N LEU A 155 -26.01 -13.82 15.82
CA LEU A 155 -26.66 -15.14 15.83
C LEU A 155 -26.94 -15.67 14.41
N GLY A 156 -26.67 -14.89 13.36
CA GLY A 156 -26.89 -15.26 11.96
C GLY A 156 -28.06 -14.54 11.27
N ALA A 157 -28.67 -13.52 11.87
CA ALA A 157 -29.67 -12.71 11.16
C ALA A 157 -29.07 -12.04 9.91
N GLN A 158 -29.76 -12.07 8.78
CA GLN A 158 -29.25 -11.53 7.52
C GLN A 158 -29.64 -10.06 7.35
N ALA A 159 -28.67 -9.16 7.21
CA ALA A 159 -28.90 -7.72 7.04
C ALA A 159 -29.66 -7.39 5.73
N ASN A 160 -29.47 -8.21 4.69
CA ASN A 160 -30.17 -8.14 3.39
C ASN A 160 -31.47 -8.97 3.32
N PHE A 161 -31.97 -9.50 4.44
CA PHE A 161 -33.19 -10.32 4.43
C PHE A 161 -34.38 -9.61 3.77
N PHE A 162 -34.94 -10.21 2.71
CA PHE A 162 -36.15 -9.71 2.08
C PHE A 162 -37.38 -10.34 2.75
N HIS A 163 -38.17 -9.55 3.48
CA HIS A 163 -39.32 -10.09 4.21
C HIS A 163 -40.47 -10.40 3.24
N PRO A 164 -40.92 -11.67 3.10
CA PRO A 164 -41.88 -12.05 2.06
C PRO A 164 -43.22 -11.31 2.16
N GLU A 165 -43.83 -11.27 3.36
CA GLU A 165 -45.12 -10.60 3.58
C GLU A 165 -45.06 -9.06 3.60
N LYS A 166 -43.89 -8.45 3.86
CA LYS A 166 -43.73 -6.99 3.97
C LYS A 166 -43.02 -6.38 2.76
N GLY A 167 -42.54 -7.22 1.83
CA GLY A 167 -41.88 -6.82 0.60
C GLY A 167 -40.69 -5.88 0.77
N THR A 168 -40.00 -5.91 1.90
CA THR A 168 -39.00 -4.91 2.33
C THR A 168 -37.84 -5.56 3.08
N THR A 169 -36.66 -4.93 3.03
CA THR A 169 -35.48 -5.34 3.83
C THR A 169 -35.38 -4.55 5.16
N PRO A 170 -34.59 -5.00 6.16
CA PRO A 170 -34.33 -4.24 7.38
C PRO A 170 -33.89 -2.79 7.11
N LEU A 171 -33.10 -2.55 6.06
CA LEU A 171 -32.60 -1.21 5.72
C LEU A 171 -33.73 -0.27 5.30
N HIS A 172 -34.76 -0.77 4.61
CA HIS A 172 -35.97 0.01 4.31
C HIS A 172 -36.72 0.44 5.59
N VAL A 173 -36.80 -0.46 6.58
CA VAL A 173 -37.48 -0.18 7.86
C VAL A 173 -36.69 0.86 8.67
N ALA A 174 -35.36 0.72 8.75
CA ALA A 174 -34.48 1.69 9.40
C ALA A 174 -34.56 3.07 8.72
N ALA A 175 -34.53 3.11 7.38
CA ALA A 175 -34.61 4.33 6.60
C ALA A 175 -35.95 5.07 6.76
N LYS A 176 -37.08 4.35 6.71
CA LYS A 176 -38.42 4.90 6.96
C LYS A 176 -38.61 5.42 8.39
N ALA A 177 -37.86 4.87 9.35
CA ALA A 177 -37.93 5.24 10.77
C ALA A 177 -36.84 6.24 11.21
N GLY A 178 -36.03 6.76 10.28
CA GLY A 178 -34.97 7.72 10.56
C GLY A 178 -33.81 7.17 11.40
N GLN A 179 -33.68 5.84 11.50
CA GLN A 179 -32.70 5.20 12.37
C GLN A 179 -31.31 5.14 11.72
N ILE A 180 -30.65 6.30 11.62
CA ILE A 180 -29.36 6.43 10.92
C ILE A 180 -28.26 5.49 11.45
N LEU A 181 -28.16 5.31 12.77
CA LEU A 181 -27.17 4.40 13.34
C LEU A 181 -27.50 2.92 13.07
N GLN A 182 -28.78 2.55 12.93
CA GLN A 182 -29.18 1.20 12.51
C GLN A 182 -28.86 0.98 11.03
N ALA A 183 -29.03 1.99 10.19
CA ALA A 183 -28.64 1.92 8.78
C ALA A 183 -27.12 1.71 8.62
N GLU A 184 -26.29 2.43 9.38
CA GLU A 184 -24.83 2.21 9.41
C GLU A 184 -24.47 0.78 9.85
N LEU A 185 -25.08 0.28 10.94
CA LEU A 185 -24.84 -1.10 11.40
C LEU A 185 -25.25 -2.16 10.36
N LEU A 186 -26.40 -1.98 9.72
CA LEU A 186 -26.87 -2.88 8.66
C LEU A 186 -25.93 -2.87 7.44
N VAL A 187 -25.47 -1.70 6.99
CA VAL A 187 -24.53 -1.56 5.87
C VAL A 187 -23.16 -2.17 6.20
N VAL A 188 -22.67 -2.00 7.43
CA VAL A 188 -21.44 -2.69 7.92
C VAL A 188 -21.58 -4.21 7.85
N TYR A 189 -22.78 -4.74 8.03
CA TYR A 189 -23.12 -6.16 7.87
C TYR A 189 -23.60 -6.53 6.44
N GLY A 190 -23.34 -5.66 5.46
CA GLY A 190 -23.54 -5.94 4.04
C GLY A 190 -24.92 -5.63 3.48
N ALA A 191 -25.79 -4.90 4.20
CA ALA A 191 -27.06 -4.45 3.64
C ALA A 191 -26.85 -3.51 2.44
N ASP A 192 -27.54 -3.78 1.32
CA ASP A 192 -27.44 -3.02 0.08
C ASP A 192 -28.37 -1.78 0.11
N PRO A 193 -27.83 -0.54 0.08
CA PRO A 193 -28.62 0.68 0.02
C PRO A 193 -29.35 0.90 -1.32
N GLY A 194 -28.97 0.18 -2.37
CA GLY A 194 -29.59 0.23 -3.69
C GLY A 194 -30.66 -0.85 -3.94
N ALA A 195 -30.87 -1.78 -3.00
CA ALA A 195 -31.83 -2.87 -3.16
C ALA A 195 -33.29 -2.34 -3.18
N PRO A 196 -34.11 -2.68 -4.20
CA PRO A 196 -35.50 -2.26 -4.24
C PRO A 196 -36.42 -3.11 -3.34
N ASP A 197 -37.50 -2.48 -2.85
CA ASP A 197 -38.66 -3.12 -2.25
C ASP A 197 -39.61 -3.71 -3.31
N ILE A 198 -40.67 -4.39 -2.89
CA ILE A 198 -41.69 -4.97 -3.78
C ILE A 198 -42.41 -3.94 -4.69
N ASN A 199 -42.30 -2.65 -4.37
CA ASN A 199 -42.85 -1.54 -5.14
C ASN A 199 -41.78 -0.83 -6.00
N GLY A 200 -40.55 -1.37 -6.07
CA GLY A 200 -39.42 -0.75 -6.76
C GLY A 200 -38.77 0.44 -6.05
N ARG A 201 -39.11 0.72 -4.78
CA ARG A 201 -38.53 1.83 -4.00
C ARG A 201 -37.29 1.38 -3.26
N THR A 202 -36.27 2.23 -3.17
CA THR A 202 -35.05 1.99 -2.39
C THR A 202 -35.20 2.47 -0.94
N PRO A 203 -34.31 2.08 0.00
CA PRO A 203 -34.25 2.66 1.35
C PRO A 203 -34.10 4.19 1.33
N MET A 204 -33.32 4.72 0.39
CA MET A 204 -33.14 6.17 0.20
C MET A 204 -34.48 6.87 -0.10
N ASP A 205 -35.36 6.27 -0.91
CA ASP A 205 -36.66 6.86 -1.24
C ASP A 205 -37.58 6.93 -0.01
N TYR A 206 -37.53 5.91 0.85
CA TYR A 206 -38.23 5.94 2.14
C TYR A 206 -37.68 7.00 3.10
N ALA A 207 -36.36 7.17 3.18
CA ALA A 207 -35.74 8.24 3.97
C ALA A 207 -36.18 9.63 3.48
N ARG A 208 -36.17 9.85 2.15
CA ARG A 208 -36.66 11.11 1.54
C ARG A 208 -38.14 11.33 1.79
N GLN A 209 -38.99 10.31 1.59
CA GLN A 209 -40.44 10.39 1.80
C GLN A 209 -40.80 10.71 3.26
N ALA A 210 -40.00 10.23 4.22
CA ALA A 210 -40.17 10.51 5.65
C ALA A 210 -39.49 11.81 6.13
N GLY A 211 -38.81 12.56 5.24
CA GLY A 211 -38.13 13.82 5.58
C GLY A 211 -36.76 13.66 6.24
N HIS A 212 -36.18 12.44 6.26
CA HIS A 212 -34.88 12.15 6.86
C HIS A 212 -33.74 12.46 5.87
N VAL A 213 -33.52 13.74 5.58
CA VAL A 213 -32.57 14.22 4.56
C VAL A 213 -31.14 13.75 4.81
N GLU A 214 -30.62 13.87 6.03
CA GLU A 214 -29.27 13.42 6.41
C GLU A 214 -29.07 11.92 6.14
N LEU A 215 -30.06 11.09 6.50
CA LEU A 215 -30.04 9.66 6.23
C LEU A 215 -30.15 9.36 4.73
N ALA A 216 -30.94 10.12 3.98
CA ALA A 216 -31.03 9.97 2.53
C ALA A 216 -29.70 10.30 1.82
N GLU A 217 -29.00 11.37 2.24
CA GLU A 217 -27.67 11.70 1.72
C GLU A 217 -26.64 10.63 2.12
N ARG A 218 -26.64 10.19 3.40
CA ARG A 218 -25.73 9.15 3.89
C ARG A 218 -25.96 7.79 3.22
N LEU A 219 -27.20 7.42 2.87
CA LEU A 219 -27.48 6.19 2.13
C LEU A 219 -26.89 6.20 0.71
N VAL A 220 -26.78 7.38 0.06
CA VAL A 220 -26.09 7.50 -1.23
C VAL A 220 -24.58 7.25 -1.04
N GLU A 221 -23.96 7.87 -0.04
CA GLU A 221 -22.54 7.59 0.28
C GLU A 221 -22.31 6.09 0.56
N CYS A 222 -23.19 5.45 1.32
CA CYS A 222 -23.12 4.01 1.58
C CYS A 222 -23.24 3.17 0.29
N GLN A 223 -24.04 3.60 -0.69
CA GLN A 223 -24.20 2.91 -1.97
C GLN A 223 -22.92 2.94 -2.82
N TYR A 224 -22.15 4.03 -2.75
CA TYR A 224 -20.94 4.23 -3.55
C TYR A 224 -19.62 4.05 -2.77
N GLU A 225 -19.65 3.79 -1.46
CA GLU A 225 -18.47 3.65 -0.57
C GLU A 225 -17.33 2.82 -1.18
N LEU A 226 -17.64 1.73 -1.91
CA LEU A 226 -16.64 0.94 -2.61
C LEU A 226 -15.88 1.78 -3.63
N THR A 227 -16.58 2.38 -4.60
CA THR A 227 -15.96 3.18 -5.67
C THR A 227 -15.41 4.51 -5.18
N ASP A 228 -16.02 5.09 -4.15
CA ASP A 228 -15.55 6.30 -3.49
C ASP A 228 -14.20 6.10 -2.82
N ARG A 229 -14.03 4.98 -2.10
CA ARG A 229 -12.76 4.64 -1.46
C ARG A 229 -11.68 4.33 -2.50
N LEU A 230 -12.03 3.61 -3.56
CA LEU A 230 -11.11 3.36 -4.69
C LEU A 230 -10.65 4.66 -5.37
N ALA A 231 -11.54 5.63 -5.59
CA ALA A 231 -11.19 6.93 -6.15
C ALA A 231 -10.35 7.77 -5.16
N PHE A 232 -10.75 7.79 -3.89
CA PHE A 232 -10.05 8.51 -2.82
C PHE A 232 -8.61 8.02 -2.64
N TYR A 233 -8.38 6.70 -2.70
CA TYR A 233 -7.04 6.10 -2.61
C TYR A 233 -6.07 6.62 -3.66
N LEU A 234 -6.54 6.96 -4.87
CA LEU A 234 -5.69 7.45 -5.96
C LEU A 234 -5.53 8.96 -6.04
N CYS A 235 -6.55 9.74 -5.64
CA CYS A 235 -6.56 11.19 -5.86
C CYS A 235 -6.92 12.05 -4.64
N GLY A 236 -7.17 11.44 -3.48
CA GLY A 236 -7.54 12.14 -2.23
C GLY A 236 -8.90 12.84 -2.28
N ARG A 237 -9.77 12.50 -3.23
CA ARG A 237 -11.08 13.13 -3.46
C ARG A 237 -12.18 12.08 -3.60
N ARG A 238 -13.39 12.42 -3.15
CA ARG A 238 -14.62 11.66 -3.37
C ARG A 238 -15.53 12.41 -4.35
N PRO A 239 -16.42 11.74 -5.09
CA PRO A 239 -17.42 12.39 -5.94
C PRO A 239 -18.37 13.25 -5.10
N ASP A 240 -18.76 14.41 -5.62
CA ASP A 240 -19.95 15.10 -5.10
C ASP A 240 -21.19 14.42 -5.68
N HIS A 241 -21.83 13.56 -4.88
CA HIS A 241 -23.01 12.80 -5.28
C HIS A 241 -24.23 13.64 -5.70
N LYS A 242 -24.23 14.97 -5.49
CA LYS A 242 -25.25 15.88 -6.02
C LYS A 242 -25.01 16.19 -7.51
N ASN A 243 -23.76 16.09 -7.96
CA ASN A 243 -23.31 16.39 -9.32
C ASN A 243 -22.79 15.17 -10.09
N GLY A 244 -22.52 14.04 -9.42
CA GLY A 244 -22.23 12.75 -10.04
C GLY A 244 -21.61 11.71 -9.09
N HIS A 245 -21.79 10.42 -9.40
CA HIS A 245 -21.40 9.33 -8.49
C HIS A 245 -20.03 8.69 -8.76
N TYR A 246 -19.25 9.20 -9.72
CA TYR A 246 -17.95 8.60 -10.07
C TYR A 246 -16.88 9.64 -10.41
N ILE A 247 -15.69 9.46 -9.83
CA ILE A 247 -14.44 10.08 -10.27
C ILE A 247 -13.60 8.99 -10.95
N ILE A 248 -13.12 9.26 -12.17
CA ILE A 248 -12.19 8.39 -12.90
C ILE A 248 -10.85 9.13 -12.99
N PRO A 249 -9.82 8.75 -12.21
CA PRO A 249 -8.50 9.36 -12.28
C PRO A 249 -7.83 9.13 -13.64
N GLN A 250 -7.03 10.10 -14.10
CA GLN A 250 -6.17 9.96 -15.28
C GLN A 250 -4.72 9.73 -14.84
N MET A 251 -4.00 8.88 -15.57
CA MET A 251 -2.56 8.67 -15.39
C MET A 251 -1.78 9.71 -16.19
N ALA A 252 -0.77 10.34 -15.59
CA ALA A 252 0.05 11.37 -16.24
C ALA A 252 0.80 10.83 -17.48
N ASP A 253 1.28 9.59 -17.42
CA ASP A 253 1.89 8.89 -18.57
C ASP A 253 0.79 8.22 -19.42
N SER A 254 0.07 8.99 -20.23
CA SER A 254 -0.93 8.45 -21.18
C SER A 254 -0.32 7.88 -22.47
N LEU A 255 1.01 7.88 -22.59
CA LEU A 255 1.78 7.31 -23.70
C LEU A 255 1.55 5.80 -23.78
N ASP A 256 0.79 5.40 -24.81
CA ASP A 256 0.38 4.04 -25.17
C ASP A 256 0.08 3.09 -24.00
N LEU A 257 -1.21 2.99 -23.66
CA LEU A 257 -1.74 1.84 -22.92
C LEU A 257 -1.23 0.55 -23.58
N SER A 258 -0.30 -0.13 -22.92
CA SER A 258 0.30 -1.38 -23.39
C SER A 258 -0.80 -2.34 -23.89
N GLU A 259 -0.53 -3.09 -24.97
CA GLU A 259 -1.46 -4.11 -25.45
C GLU A 259 -1.84 -5.11 -24.35
N LEU A 260 -0.94 -5.35 -23.39
CA LEU A 260 -1.23 -6.15 -22.19
C LEU A 260 -2.30 -5.49 -21.28
N ALA A 261 -2.25 -4.17 -21.09
CA ALA A 261 -3.24 -3.42 -20.33
C ALA A 261 -4.60 -3.37 -21.06
N LYS A 262 -4.59 -3.13 -22.38
CA LYS A 262 -5.81 -3.22 -23.21
C LYS A 262 -6.45 -4.62 -23.15
N ALA A 263 -5.64 -5.68 -23.20
CA ALA A 263 -6.10 -7.06 -23.06
C ALA A 263 -6.63 -7.37 -21.64
N ALA A 264 -5.99 -6.85 -20.59
CA ALA A 264 -6.47 -6.97 -19.21
C ALA A 264 -7.83 -6.28 -19.02
N LYS A 265 -7.98 -5.04 -19.51
CA LYS A 265 -9.24 -4.29 -19.48
C LYS A 265 -10.37 -5.05 -20.21
N LYS A 266 -10.09 -5.64 -21.38
CA LYS A 266 -11.07 -6.50 -22.09
C LYS A 266 -11.48 -7.73 -21.27
N LYS A 267 -10.55 -8.37 -20.55
CA LYS A 267 -10.87 -9.50 -19.64
C LYS A 267 -11.71 -9.07 -18.45
N LEU A 268 -11.45 -7.90 -17.87
CA LEU A 268 -12.29 -7.30 -16.81
C LEU A 268 -13.72 -7.02 -17.32
N GLN A 269 -13.83 -6.43 -18.51
CA GLN A 269 -15.10 -6.13 -19.16
C GLN A 269 -15.95 -7.37 -19.44
N ALA A 270 -15.30 -8.50 -19.75
CA ALA A 270 -15.96 -9.79 -20.01
C ALA A 270 -16.53 -10.48 -18.76
N LEU A 271 -16.23 -10.00 -17.55
CA LEU A 271 -16.85 -10.52 -16.33
C LEU A 271 -18.34 -10.14 -16.28
N ASN A 272 -19.19 -11.06 -15.79
CA ASN A 272 -20.55 -10.71 -15.39
C ASN A 272 -20.54 -9.81 -14.14
N ASN A 273 -21.68 -9.18 -13.82
CA ASN A 273 -21.74 -8.20 -12.72
C ASN A 273 -21.34 -8.80 -11.37
N ARG A 274 -21.81 -10.01 -11.04
CA ARG A 274 -21.45 -10.70 -9.79
C ARG A 274 -19.94 -10.93 -9.66
N LEU A 275 -19.30 -11.49 -10.69
CA LEU A 275 -17.85 -11.74 -10.67
C LEU A 275 -17.03 -10.45 -10.66
N PHE A 276 -17.55 -9.39 -11.30
CA PHE A 276 -16.97 -8.06 -11.26
C PHE A 276 -17.07 -7.44 -9.85
N GLU A 277 -18.22 -7.55 -9.20
CA GLU A 277 -18.47 -7.08 -7.82
C GLU A 277 -17.60 -7.85 -6.80
N GLU A 278 -17.48 -9.17 -6.96
CA GLU A 278 -16.57 -10.02 -6.16
C GLU A 278 -15.11 -9.57 -6.29
N LEU A 279 -14.63 -9.27 -7.51
CA LEU A 279 -13.29 -8.73 -7.74
C LEU A 279 -13.12 -7.30 -7.21
N ALA A 280 -14.14 -6.45 -7.34
CA ALA A 280 -14.13 -5.08 -6.84
C ALA A 280 -14.04 -5.04 -5.31
N MET A 281 -14.72 -5.97 -4.61
CA MET A 281 -14.57 -6.17 -3.17
C MET A 281 -13.18 -6.68 -2.79
N ASP A 282 -12.61 -7.61 -3.55
CA ASP A 282 -11.25 -8.10 -3.30
C ASP A 282 -10.18 -6.99 -3.47
N VAL A 283 -10.38 -6.03 -4.39
CA VAL A 283 -9.53 -4.84 -4.54
C VAL A 283 -9.81 -3.78 -3.47
N TYR A 284 -11.06 -3.59 -3.04
CA TYR A 284 -11.42 -2.74 -1.91
C TYR A 284 -10.73 -3.20 -0.61
N ASP A 285 -10.70 -4.51 -0.36
CA ASP A 285 -10.00 -5.11 0.78
C ASP A 285 -8.49 -4.78 0.74
N GLU A 286 -7.84 -4.86 -0.43
CA GLU A 286 -6.41 -4.53 -0.56
C GLU A 286 -6.15 -3.02 -0.39
N VAL A 287 -7.07 -2.15 -0.83
CA VAL A 287 -7.00 -0.71 -0.52
C VAL A 287 -7.11 -0.48 0.99
N ASP A 288 -8.09 -1.09 1.65
CA ASP A 288 -8.27 -1.02 3.11
C ASP A 288 -7.01 -1.50 3.87
N ARG A 289 -6.39 -2.59 3.39
CA ARG A 289 -5.13 -3.10 3.93
C ARG A 289 -3.98 -2.11 3.76
N ARG A 290 -3.77 -1.56 2.56
CA ARG A 290 -2.69 -0.60 2.27
C ARG A 290 -2.87 0.73 3.02
N GLU A 291 -4.09 1.21 3.18
CA GLU A 291 -4.40 2.39 4.00
C GLU A 291 -4.13 2.13 5.49
N ASN A 292 -4.59 0.99 6.02
CA ASN A 292 -4.35 0.61 7.42
C ASN A 292 -2.86 0.38 7.71
N ASP A 293 -2.09 -0.17 6.76
CA ASP A 293 -0.62 -0.29 6.86
C ASP A 293 0.06 1.09 6.93
N ALA A 294 -0.36 2.05 6.09
CA ALA A 294 0.17 3.41 6.11
C ALA A 294 -0.13 4.11 7.44
N VAL A 295 -1.36 4.00 7.95
CA VAL A 295 -1.72 4.54 9.28
C VAL A 295 -0.87 3.87 10.35
N TRP A 296 -0.77 2.55 10.36
CA TRP A 296 0.01 1.78 11.33
C TRP A 296 1.48 2.24 11.39
N LEU A 297 2.13 2.42 10.25
CA LEU A 297 3.51 2.94 10.17
C LEU A 297 3.66 4.36 10.72
N THR A 298 2.60 5.19 10.67
CA THR A 298 2.62 6.56 11.22
C THR A 298 2.26 6.65 12.70
N THR A 299 1.54 5.66 13.26
CA THR A 299 1.06 5.70 14.64
C THR A 299 1.85 4.82 15.61
N GLN A 300 2.57 3.80 15.10
CA GLN A 300 3.37 2.92 15.95
C GLN A 300 4.76 3.47 16.29
N ASN A 301 5.21 3.16 17.51
CA ASN A 301 6.59 3.38 17.92
C ASN A 301 7.54 2.40 17.20
N HIS A 302 8.76 2.85 16.91
CA HIS A 302 9.79 2.06 16.21
C HIS A 302 10.07 0.69 16.88
N SER A 303 9.99 0.61 18.21
CA SER A 303 10.14 -0.65 18.97
C SER A 303 9.05 -1.67 18.58
N THR A 304 7.81 -1.24 18.44
CA THR A 304 6.68 -2.08 18.02
C THR A 304 6.89 -2.57 16.58
N LEU A 305 7.23 -1.66 15.66
CA LEU A 305 7.42 -1.99 14.24
C LEU A 305 8.56 -2.99 13.98
N VAL A 306 9.64 -2.96 14.77
CA VAL A 306 10.76 -3.90 14.64
C VAL A 306 10.47 -5.25 15.30
N THR A 307 9.58 -5.30 16.31
CA THR A 307 9.26 -6.54 17.05
C THR A 307 7.98 -7.24 16.56
N GLU A 308 7.22 -6.63 15.66
CA GLU A 308 5.93 -7.13 15.16
C GLU A 308 6.09 -8.38 14.27
N ARG A 309 5.99 -9.56 14.89
CA ARG A 309 5.89 -10.86 14.19
C ARG A 309 4.53 -11.12 13.52
N SER A 310 3.56 -10.20 13.63
CA SER A 310 2.17 -10.39 13.17
C SER A 310 1.79 -9.60 11.91
N ALA A 311 2.72 -8.84 11.32
CA ALA A 311 2.48 -8.12 10.09
C ALA A 311 2.28 -9.12 8.92
N VAL A 312 1.02 -9.33 8.51
CA VAL A 312 0.68 -10.12 7.32
C VAL A 312 0.82 -9.22 6.09
N PRO A 313 1.78 -9.45 5.18
CA PRO A 313 2.09 -8.53 4.08
C PRO A 313 1.09 -8.59 2.91
N PHE A 314 -0.01 -9.30 3.08
CA PHE A 314 -1.08 -9.54 2.10
C PHE A 314 -2.41 -9.80 2.83
N LEU A 315 -3.51 -9.86 2.10
CA LEU A 315 -4.83 -10.13 2.69
C LEU A 315 -4.88 -11.49 3.42
N PRO A 316 -5.32 -11.53 4.70
CA PRO A 316 -5.56 -12.78 5.41
C PRO A 316 -6.53 -13.72 4.67
N VAL A 317 -6.32 -15.02 4.87
CA VAL A 317 -7.19 -16.07 4.32
C VAL A 317 -8.57 -15.97 4.95
N ASN A 318 -9.62 -15.98 4.12
CA ASN A 318 -10.99 -16.18 4.56
C ASN A 318 -11.37 -17.66 4.35
N PRO A 319 -11.71 -18.44 5.40
CA PRO A 319 -12.14 -19.83 5.27
C PRO A 319 -13.36 -20.03 4.35
N GLU A 320 -14.26 -19.03 4.29
CA GLU A 320 -15.46 -19.06 3.44
C GLU A 320 -15.15 -18.93 1.93
N TYR A 321 -13.91 -18.63 1.56
CA TYR A 321 -13.48 -18.45 0.18
C TYR A 321 -12.64 -19.63 -0.31
N SER A 322 -12.86 -20.01 -1.58
CA SER A 322 -12.03 -21.03 -2.23
C SER A 322 -10.54 -20.65 -2.22
N ALA A 323 -9.67 -21.65 -2.23
CA ALA A 323 -8.22 -21.45 -2.30
C ALA A 323 -7.81 -20.54 -3.49
N THR A 324 -8.49 -20.68 -4.64
CA THR A 324 -8.29 -19.83 -5.82
C THR A 324 -8.62 -18.36 -5.56
N ARG A 325 -9.73 -18.06 -4.87
CA ARG A 325 -10.10 -16.68 -4.53
C ARG A 325 -9.17 -16.08 -3.50
N ASN A 326 -8.82 -16.84 -2.45
CA ASN A 326 -7.81 -16.41 -1.47
C ASN A 326 -6.44 -16.13 -2.12
N GLN A 327 -5.99 -16.99 -3.04
CA GLN A 327 -4.76 -16.77 -3.81
C GLN A 327 -4.87 -15.52 -4.70
N GLY A 328 -6.03 -15.26 -5.30
CA GLY A 328 -6.31 -14.04 -6.07
C GLY A 328 -6.14 -12.78 -5.22
N ARG A 329 -6.82 -12.73 -4.07
CA ARG A 329 -6.72 -11.66 -3.06
C ARG A 329 -5.28 -11.40 -2.62
N GLN A 330 -4.53 -12.46 -2.28
CA GLN A 330 -3.13 -12.35 -1.84
C GLN A 330 -2.18 -11.90 -2.95
N LYS A 331 -2.47 -12.20 -4.22
CA LYS A 331 -1.68 -11.73 -5.37
C LYS A 331 -1.76 -10.21 -5.55
N LEU A 332 -2.83 -9.54 -5.09
CA LEU A 332 -2.97 -8.08 -5.18
C LEU A 332 -1.86 -7.34 -4.41
N ALA A 333 -1.36 -7.90 -3.31
CA ALA A 333 -0.24 -7.33 -2.55
C ALA A 333 1.08 -7.27 -3.35
N ARG A 334 1.21 -8.08 -4.41
CA ARG A 334 2.39 -8.06 -5.31
C ARG A 334 2.36 -6.95 -6.35
N PHE A 335 1.21 -6.28 -6.55
CA PHE A 335 1.08 -5.22 -7.54
C PHE A 335 1.84 -3.98 -7.07
N ASN A 336 2.73 -3.48 -7.93
CA ASN A 336 3.37 -2.18 -7.71
C ASN A 336 2.33 -1.03 -7.83
N ALA A 337 2.72 0.18 -7.42
CA ALA A 337 1.81 1.33 -7.40
C ALA A 337 1.15 1.62 -8.76
N ARG A 338 1.88 1.50 -9.88
CA ARG A 338 1.36 1.77 -11.24
C ARG A 338 0.40 0.67 -11.69
N GLU A 339 0.73 -0.60 -11.44
CA GLU A 339 -0.15 -1.74 -11.74
C GLU A 339 -1.46 -1.67 -10.96
N PHE A 340 -1.38 -1.39 -9.65
CA PHE A 340 -2.54 -1.32 -8.77
C PHE A 340 -3.44 -0.13 -9.11
N ALA A 341 -2.85 1.04 -9.38
CA ALA A 341 -3.60 2.21 -9.86
C ALA A 341 -4.30 1.95 -11.20
N THR A 342 -3.65 1.24 -12.14
CA THR A 342 -4.26 0.87 -13.42
C THR A 342 -5.48 -0.03 -13.22
N LEU A 343 -5.38 -1.05 -12.36
CA LEU A 343 -6.50 -1.94 -12.02
C LEU A 343 -7.67 -1.17 -11.39
N ILE A 344 -7.39 -0.26 -10.46
CA ILE A 344 -8.40 0.57 -9.81
C ILE A 344 -9.11 1.49 -10.81
N ILE A 345 -8.36 2.18 -11.69
CA ILE A 345 -8.95 3.06 -12.73
C ILE A 345 -9.83 2.25 -13.70
N ASP A 346 -9.39 1.05 -14.07
CA ASP A 346 -10.19 0.14 -14.89
C ASP A 346 -11.48 -0.29 -14.18
N ILE A 347 -11.43 -0.70 -12.91
CA ILE A 347 -12.61 -1.05 -12.10
C ILE A 347 -13.57 0.14 -11.97
N LEU A 348 -13.09 1.34 -11.66
CA LEU A 348 -13.91 2.55 -11.57
C LEU A 348 -14.60 2.86 -12.91
N SER A 349 -13.88 2.72 -14.02
CA SER A 349 -14.42 2.91 -15.37
C SER A 349 -15.47 1.85 -15.72
N ASP A 350 -15.24 0.61 -15.30
CA ASP A 350 -16.15 -0.53 -15.54
C ASP A 350 -17.45 -0.39 -14.73
N ALA A 351 -17.34 -0.03 -13.45
CA ALA A 351 -18.47 0.22 -12.56
C ALA A 351 -19.38 1.32 -13.12
N LYS A 352 -18.81 2.45 -13.55
CA LYS A 352 -19.54 3.54 -14.21
C LYS A 352 -20.27 3.05 -15.47
N ARG A 353 -19.61 2.28 -16.34
CA ARG A 353 -20.26 1.70 -17.54
C ARG A 353 -21.40 0.76 -17.18
N ARG A 354 -21.21 -0.13 -16.20
CA ARG A 354 -22.23 -1.11 -15.76
C ARG A 354 -23.46 -0.45 -15.15
N GLN A 355 -23.29 0.66 -14.43
CA GLN A 355 -24.43 1.44 -13.95
C GLN A 355 -25.15 2.17 -15.09
N GLN A 356 -24.41 2.83 -16.00
CA GLN A 356 -25.01 3.53 -17.13
C GLN A 356 -25.74 2.58 -18.11
N GLY A 357 -25.24 1.36 -18.28
CA GLY A 357 -25.90 0.31 -19.07
C GLY A 357 -27.21 -0.24 -18.50
N LYS A 358 -27.63 0.18 -17.30
CA LYS A 358 -28.99 -0.07 -16.77
C LYS A 358 -30.01 1.00 -17.20
N GLY A 359 -29.59 2.05 -17.92
CA GLY A 359 -30.48 3.08 -18.47
C GLY A 359 -30.90 2.78 -19.91
N LEU A 360 -32.20 2.83 -20.18
CA LEU A 360 -32.86 2.70 -21.50
C LEU A 360 -32.88 1.27 -22.11
N SER A 361 -33.77 0.42 -21.58
CA SER A 361 -34.39 -0.67 -22.35
C SER A 361 -35.87 -0.84 -22.00
N SER A 362 -36.68 0.15 -22.34
CA SER A 362 -38.01 -0.11 -22.91
C SER A 362 -37.97 0.44 -24.34
N PRO A 363 -38.28 -0.41 -25.31
CA PRO A 363 -39.51 -0.17 -26.04
C PRO A 363 -40.53 -1.27 -25.77
N THR A 364 -41.77 -0.85 -25.55
CA THR A 364 -42.95 -1.64 -25.84
C THR A 364 -42.97 -2.03 -27.31
N ASP A 365 -43.09 -3.32 -27.61
CA ASP A 365 -44.03 -3.78 -28.64
C ASP A 365 -44.67 -5.11 -28.18
N PRO A 366 -45.92 -5.41 -28.59
CA PRO A 366 -46.75 -6.42 -27.92
C PRO A 366 -46.84 -7.77 -28.67
N LEU A 367 -47.43 -8.76 -27.98
CA LEU A 367 -47.78 -10.12 -28.45
C LEU A 367 -46.55 -11.06 -28.57
N ASP A 368 -46.63 -12.34 -28.22
CA ASP A 368 -47.78 -13.24 -28.21
C ASP A 368 -47.84 -14.16 -26.97
N LEU A 369 -49.02 -14.71 -26.66
CA LEU A 369 -49.28 -15.65 -25.57
C LEU A 369 -49.57 -17.05 -26.13
N SER A 370 -48.72 -18.04 -25.81
CA SER A 370 -49.07 -19.45 -25.99
C SER A 370 -48.79 -20.24 -24.70
N ILE A 371 -49.85 -20.85 -24.17
CA ILE A 371 -49.90 -21.71 -22.99
C ILE A 371 -49.63 -23.17 -23.42
N ASP A 372 -48.92 -23.91 -22.57
CA ASP A 372 -48.92 -25.38 -22.33
C ASP A 372 -47.71 -25.60 -21.38
N ASP A 373 -47.80 -25.93 -20.09
CA ASP A 373 -48.63 -26.84 -19.28
C ASP A 373 -48.19 -28.32 -19.30
N ASP A 374 -48.16 -28.92 -18.10
CA ASP A 374 -47.66 -30.28 -17.74
C ASP A 374 -46.15 -30.59 -18.01
N GLN A 375 -45.42 -31.40 -17.24
CA GLN A 375 -45.80 -32.34 -16.16
C GLN A 375 -44.64 -32.57 -15.14
N HIS A 376 -44.96 -33.20 -14.00
CA HIS A 376 -44.05 -33.46 -12.86
C HIS A 376 -43.55 -34.93 -12.75
N ASP A 377 -42.50 -35.10 -11.91
CA ASP A 377 -42.19 -36.24 -11.01
C ASP A 377 -41.20 -37.39 -11.35
N TYR A 378 -40.41 -37.72 -10.31
CA TYR A 378 -39.76 -38.99 -9.88
C TYR A 378 -38.81 -39.75 -10.85
N ASP A 379 -37.51 -40.00 -10.57
CA ASP A 379 -36.79 -40.66 -9.44
C ASP A 379 -36.39 -42.12 -9.77
N SER A 380 -35.38 -42.64 -9.06
CA SER A 380 -34.85 -44.03 -9.03
C SER A 380 -33.72 -44.44 -10.01
N VAL A 381 -32.53 -44.52 -9.39
CA VAL A 381 -31.43 -45.50 -9.52
C VAL A 381 -31.66 -46.79 -10.33
N ALA A 382 -30.60 -47.24 -11.03
CA ALA A 382 -29.96 -48.56 -10.87
C ALA A 382 -28.71 -48.69 -11.80
N SER A 383 -27.92 -49.74 -11.59
CA SER A 383 -26.56 -49.95 -12.13
C SER A 383 -26.47 -51.14 -13.11
N ASP A 384 -25.24 -51.64 -13.31
CA ASP A 384 -24.88 -52.97 -13.87
C ASP A 384 -24.89 -53.10 -15.40
N GLU A 385 -24.03 -53.91 -16.05
CA GLU A 385 -22.60 -54.22 -15.85
C GLU A 385 -22.07 -54.87 -17.17
N ASP A 386 -20.76 -55.11 -17.26
CA ASP A 386 -20.11 -56.19 -18.04
C ASP A 386 -20.04 -56.25 -19.59
N THR A 387 -18.77 -56.31 -20.05
CA THR A 387 -18.11 -57.22 -21.04
C THR A 387 -18.85 -57.79 -22.28
N ASP A 388 -18.19 -58.06 -23.42
CA ASP A 388 -16.85 -58.65 -23.57
C ASP A 388 -16.15 -58.41 -24.95
N SER A 389 -14.97 -59.03 -25.10
CA SER A 389 -13.97 -59.07 -26.18
C SER A 389 -14.50 -59.71 -27.50
N GLU A 390 -13.88 -59.62 -28.70
CA GLU A 390 -12.51 -60.03 -29.07
C GLU A 390 -12.08 -59.57 -30.50
N LEU A 391 -10.74 -59.50 -30.72
CA LEU A 391 -9.95 -59.79 -31.96
C LEU A 391 -10.35 -59.16 -33.33
N THR A 392 -9.45 -58.46 -34.03
CA THR A 392 -8.31 -59.06 -34.77
C THR A 392 -7.25 -58.00 -35.13
N ALA A 393 -5.96 -58.36 -35.17
CA ALA A 393 -4.84 -57.44 -35.39
C ALA A 393 -4.38 -57.36 -36.86
N GLN A 394 -3.90 -56.17 -37.29
CA GLN A 394 -2.59 -56.02 -37.97
C GLN A 394 -2.15 -54.55 -38.23
N ASN A 395 -0.93 -54.24 -37.78
CA ASN A 395 0.07 -53.31 -38.32
C ASN A 395 -0.21 -51.79 -38.51
N ASN A 396 0.46 -51.03 -37.62
CA ASN A 396 1.53 -50.06 -37.91
C ASN A 396 1.33 -48.57 -37.57
N ASN A 397 2.32 -48.10 -36.79
CA ASN A 397 2.84 -46.74 -36.61
C ASN A 397 2.05 -45.73 -35.74
N ASN A 398 2.55 -45.59 -34.50
CA ASN A 398 3.12 -44.35 -33.93
C ASN A 398 2.48 -42.99 -34.31
N THR A 399 2.16 -42.07 -33.38
CA THR A 399 2.72 -41.89 -32.02
C THR A 399 1.83 -40.99 -31.15
N GLN A 400 1.78 -41.27 -29.85
CA GLN A 400 1.57 -40.33 -28.73
C GLN A 400 0.47 -39.23 -28.83
N ARG A 401 -0.66 -39.46 -28.14
CA ARG A 401 -1.28 -38.44 -27.24
C ARG A 401 -2.30 -39.05 -26.28
N SER A 402 -2.42 -38.46 -25.08
CA SER A 402 -3.24 -38.91 -23.94
C SER A 402 -2.71 -40.21 -23.27
N ASN A 403 -2.44 -40.25 -21.98
CA ASN A 403 -3.50 -40.25 -20.97
C ASN A 403 -3.19 -39.54 -19.64
N ARG A 404 -4.28 -39.31 -18.91
CA ARG A 404 -4.44 -38.45 -17.73
C ARG A 404 -4.79 -39.30 -16.50
N ALA A 405 -4.23 -38.92 -15.37
CA ALA A 405 -4.69 -39.16 -13.98
C ALA A 405 -4.70 -40.59 -13.39
N LYS A 406 -4.08 -40.67 -12.19
CA LYS A 406 -4.37 -41.39 -10.93
C LYS A 406 -3.03 -41.47 -10.17
N SER A 407 -2.90 -41.38 -8.85
CA SER A 407 -3.79 -41.25 -7.67
C SER A 407 -3.03 -40.41 -6.63
N MET A 408 -3.57 -39.36 -6.01
CA MET A 408 -4.35 -39.35 -4.76
C MET A 408 -3.63 -39.94 -3.53
N ASP A 409 -3.53 -39.08 -2.49
CA ASP A 409 -3.13 -39.31 -1.09
C ASP A 409 -1.64 -39.48 -0.75
N SER A 410 -1.03 -38.46 -0.12
CA SER A 410 -0.64 -38.53 1.30
C SER A 410 -0.19 -37.16 1.84
N SER A 411 -0.36 -36.96 3.14
CA SER A 411 0.42 -36.01 3.91
C SER A 411 1.72 -36.68 4.37
N ASP A 412 2.87 -36.29 3.82
CA ASP A 412 4.14 -36.53 4.50
C ASP A 412 5.21 -35.49 4.16
N LEU A 413 5.96 -35.06 5.17
CA LEU A 413 7.17 -34.25 5.02
C LEU A 413 8.36 -35.20 4.91
N SER A 414 8.53 -35.83 3.75
CA SER A 414 9.72 -36.62 3.44
C SER A 414 10.60 -35.92 2.41
N ASP A 415 11.87 -35.74 2.78
CA ASP A 415 12.92 -35.16 1.95
C ASP A 415 13.37 -36.23 0.93
N GLY A 416 12.57 -36.41 -0.13
CA GLY A 416 12.82 -37.37 -1.20
C GLY A 416 13.96 -36.91 -2.12
N PRO A 417 14.80 -37.81 -2.66
CA PRO A 417 15.84 -37.43 -3.60
C PRO A 417 15.24 -36.81 -4.87
N ILE A 418 15.65 -35.58 -5.16
CA ILE A 418 15.16 -34.76 -6.29
C ILE A 418 15.19 -35.57 -7.58
N THR A 419 14.05 -35.64 -8.29
CA THR A 419 13.99 -36.38 -9.54
C THR A 419 14.78 -35.66 -10.64
N LEU A 420 15.32 -36.43 -11.59
CA LEU A 420 16.08 -35.86 -12.72
C LEU A 420 15.25 -34.85 -13.53
N GLN A 421 13.93 -35.03 -13.57
CA GLN A 421 13.00 -34.11 -14.22
C GLN A 421 12.92 -32.76 -13.49
N GLU A 422 12.75 -32.76 -12.18
CA GLU A 422 12.72 -31.54 -11.35
C GLU A 422 14.06 -30.81 -11.42
N TYR A 423 15.18 -31.53 -11.38
CA TYR A 423 16.52 -30.93 -11.55
C TYR A 423 16.67 -30.22 -12.92
N LEU A 424 16.18 -30.81 -14.00
CA LEU A 424 16.22 -30.20 -15.34
C LEU A 424 15.30 -28.98 -15.45
N GLU A 425 14.14 -28.99 -14.80
CA GLU A 425 13.23 -27.85 -14.75
C GLU A 425 13.81 -26.69 -13.93
N VAL A 426 14.40 -26.98 -12.76
CA VAL A 426 15.13 -25.99 -11.94
C VAL A 426 16.33 -25.42 -12.72
N LYS A 427 17.10 -26.26 -13.41
CA LYS A 427 18.24 -25.82 -14.24
C LYS A 427 17.79 -24.89 -15.38
N LYS A 428 16.66 -25.18 -16.03
CA LYS A 428 16.06 -24.34 -17.06
C LYS A 428 15.53 -23.01 -16.49
N ALA A 429 14.94 -23.04 -15.30
CA ALA A 429 14.49 -21.84 -14.59
C ALA A 429 15.67 -20.95 -14.16
N LEU A 430 16.77 -21.55 -13.70
CA LEU A 430 18.00 -20.87 -13.31
C LEU A 430 18.63 -20.13 -14.50
N ALA A 431 18.83 -20.81 -15.64
CA ALA A 431 19.37 -20.19 -16.86
C ALA A 431 18.51 -19.03 -17.37
N SER A 432 17.18 -19.13 -17.26
CA SER A 432 16.24 -18.06 -17.58
C SER A 432 16.36 -16.86 -16.61
N SER A 433 16.57 -17.14 -15.32
CA SER A 433 16.81 -16.13 -14.29
C SER A 433 18.14 -15.39 -14.52
N GLU A 434 19.22 -16.12 -14.79
CA GLU A 434 20.55 -15.57 -15.08
C GLU A 434 20.54 -14.65 -16.31
N ALA A 435 19.93 -15.08 -17.41
CA ALA A 435 19.75 -14.24 -18.60
C ALA A 435 18.98 -12.94 -18.28
N LYS A 436 17.98 -13.02 -17.41
CA LYS A 436 17.19 -11.85 -16.98
C LYS A 436 17.98 -10.91 -16.05
N VAL A 437 18.84 -11.45 -15.18
CA VAL A 437 19.77 -10.66 -14.35
C VAL A 437 20.80 -9.95 -15.23
N GLN A 438 21.39 -10.63 -16.22
CA GLN A 438 22.32 -10.00 -17.18
C GLN A 438 21.65 -8.87 -17.97
N GLN A 439 20.42 -9.07 -18.44
CA GLN A 439 19.66 -8.02 -19.13
C GLN A 439 19.37 -6.81 -18.21
N LEU A 440 19.01 -7.05 -16.94
CA LEU A 440 18.80 -5.97 -15.96
C LEU A 440 20.10 -5.22 -15.63
N MET A 441 21.24 -5.92 -15.52
CA MET A 441 22.54 -5.28 -15.36
C MET A 441 22.87 -4.37 -16.56
N LYS A 442 22.64 -4.83 -17.78
CA LYS A 442 22.85 -4.02 -19.00
C LYS A 442 21.97 -2.77 -19.03
N VAL A 443 20.68 -2.91 -18.69
CA VAL A 443 19.75 -1.75 -18.61
C VAL A 443 20.18 -0.77 -17.52
N ASN A 444 20.64 -1.26 -16.36
CA ASN A 444 21.10 -0.42 -15.25
C ASN A 444 22.39 0.36 -15.60
N ASN A 445 23.31 -0.26 -16.36
CA ASN A 445 24.49 0.42 -16.87
C ASN A 445 24.11 1.55 -17.84
N ASN A 446 23.22 1.28 -18.81
CA ASN A 446 22.73 2.29 -19.75
C ASN A 446 22.05 3.48 -19.03
N LEU A 447 21.19 3.20 -18.04
CA LEU A 447 20.56 4.23 -17.20
C LEU A 447 21.58 5.05 -16.41
N SER A 448 22.64 4.41 -15.92
CA SER A 448 23.73 5.08 -15.20
C SER A 448 24.57 5.98 -16.13
N GLU A 449 24.69 5.64 -17.41
CA GLU A 449 25.32 6.48 -18.43
C GLU A 449 24.44 7.67 -18.84
N GLU A 450 23.14 7.47 -19.02
CA GLU A 450 22.16 8.54 -19.25
C GLU A 450 22.14 9.55 -18.08
N LEU A 451 22.08 9.08 -16.83
CA LEU A 451 22.15 9.94 -15.65
C LEU A 451 23.45 10.76 -15.63
N ARG A 452 24.60 10.15 -15.95
CA ARG A 452 25.90 10.83 -16.03
C ARG A 452 25.94 11.87 -17.16
N ARG A 453 25.25 11.61 -18.28
CA ARG A 453 25.11 12.54 -19.41
C ARG A 453 24.24 13.74 -19.03
N LEU A 454 23.06 13.50 -18.44
CA LEU A 454 22.16 14.55 -17.96
C LEU A 454 22.80 15.40 -16.85
N GLN A 455 23.58 14.80 -15.96
CA GLN A 455 24.35 15.54 -14.95
C GLN A 455 25.38 16.50 -15.60
N LYS A 456 26.14 16.04 -16.61
CA LYS A 456 27.05 16.92 -17.38
C LYS A 456 26.30 18.06 -18.09
N GLU A 457 25.11 17.79 -18.61
CA GLU A 457 24.25 18.78 -19.27
C GLU A 457 23.75 19.85 -18.30
N ILE A 458 23.31 19.44 -17.10
CA ILE A 458 22.93 20.35 -16.00
C ILE A 458 24.13 21.20 -15.57
N THR A 459 25.30 20.63 -15.36
CA THR A 459 26.50 21.39 -15.00
C THR A 459 26.88 22.40 -16.08
N ARG A 460 26.77 22.03 -17.37
CA ARG A 460 27.02 22.93 -18.50
C ARG A 460 26.07 24.14 -18.49
N MET A 461 24.75 23.90 -18.38
CA MET A 461 23.75 24.97 -18.28
C MET A 461 23.95 25.85 -17.02
N GLN A 462 24.37 25.27 -15.90
CA GLN A 462 24.72 26.02 -14.69
C GLN A 462 25.94 26.93 -14.91
N THR A 463 26.99 26.45 -15.60
CA THR A 463 28.15 27.29 -15.94
C THR A 463 27.80 28.38 -16.96
N GLU A 464 26.93 28.11 -17.93
CA GLU A 464 26.44 29.09 -18.91
C GLU A 464 25.62 30.19 -18.22
N ASN A 465 24.67 29.84 -17.35
CA ASN A 465 23.92 30.81 -16.53
C ASN A 465 24.84 31.63 -15.60
N SER A 466 25.88 31.01 -15.04
CA SER A 466 26.85 31.71 -14.18
C SER A 466 27.67 32.74 -14.97
N ALA A 467 28.09 32.39 -16.20
CA ALA A 467 28.81 33.30 -17.08
C ALA A 467 27.94 34.49 -17.52
N LEU A 468 26.65 34.27 -17.79
CA LEU A 468 25.70 35.34 -18.13
C LEU A 468 25.46 36.32 -16.97
N LEU A 469 25.48 35.85 -15.72
CA LEU A 469 25.33 36.69 -14.53
C LEU A 469 26.54 37.59 -14.23
N ILE A 470 27.74 37.24 -14.72
CA ILE A 470 28.97 38.04 -14.54
C ILE A 470 29.04 39.21 -15.56
N GLY A 471 28.20 39.19 -16.62
CA GLY A 471 28.21 40.17 -17.70
C GLY A 471 27.70 41.58 -17.37
N PHE A 472 27.13 41.82 -16.19
CA PHE A 472 26.57 43.11 -15.79
C PHE A 472 27.20 43.63 -14.49
N GLY A 473 28.21 44.50 -14.64
CA GLY A 473 28.84 45.22 -13.53
C GLY A 473 27.96 46.37 -12.97
N PRO A 474 28.22 46.83 -11.73
CA PRO A 474 27.33 47.74 -11.02
C PRO A 474 27.49 49.20 -11.48
N VAL A 475 26.35 49.89 -11.64
CA VAL A 475 26.29 51.35 -11.83
C VAL A 475 26.21 52.02 -10.45
N ALA A 476 26.99 53.07 -10.23
CA ALA A 476 27.02 53.85 -8.99
C ALA A 476 26.06 55.05 -9.07
N ASP A 477 25.34 55.33 -7.97
CA ASP A 477 24.48 56.51 -7.84
C ASP A 477 25.11 57.63 -6.96
N PRO A 478 24.92 58.92 -7.29
CA PRO A 478 25.47 60.07 -6.56
C PRO A 478 24.54 60.64 -5.45
N PRO A 479 24.99 61.62 -4.62
CA PRO A 479 24.40 61.87 -3.30
C PRO A 479 23.55 63.15 -3.11
N GLY A 480 22.63 63.10 -2.13
CA GLY A 480 22.35 64.22 -1.21
C GLY A 480 20.98 64.91 -1.25
N LEU A 481 20.30 65.03 -0.07
CA LEU A 481 19.77 66.29 0.54
C LEU A 481 18.75 66.07 1.71
N SER A 482 19.28 65.95 2.93
CA SER A 482 18.90 66.64 4.20
C SER A 482 17.44 67.03 4.62
N VAL A 483 17.01 66.45 5.79
CA VAL A 483 16.51 67.13 7.03
C VAL A 483 15.07 67.75 7.03
N PRO A 484 14.28 67.85 8.15
CA PRO A 484 14.57 67.59 9.59
C PRO A 484 13.68 66.56 10.34
N SER A 485 14.01 66.40 11.64
CA SER A 485 13.45 65.49 12.65
C SER A 485 12.48 66.17 13.64
N SER A 486 11.56 65.39 14.22
CA SER A 486 10.99 65.61 15.56
C SER A 486 10.71 64.24 16.21
N GLY A 487 11.24 63.98 17.42
CA GLY A 487 11.22 62.65 18.08
C GLY A 487 9.98 62.36 18.93
N ALA A 488 9.95 61.33 19.79
CA ALA A 488 10.94 60.28 20.09
C ALA A 488 10.23 59.06 20.73
N SER A 489 10.83 57.85 20.66
CA SER A 489 10.61 56.65 21.52
C SER A 489 9.16 56.14 21.75
N ASP A 490 8.81 54.85 21.64
CA ASP A 490 9.64 53.63 21.74
C ASP A 490 8.93 52.40 21.10
N SER A 491 9.74 51.40 20.70
CA SER A 491 9.40 49.98 20.45
C SER A 491 8.46 49.56 19.28
N HIS A 492 8.84 48.44 18.65
CA HIS A 492 8.10 47.58 17.70
C HIS A 492 7.72 48.14 16.30
N LEU A 493 8.57 47.82 15.30
CA LEU A 493 8.25 47.89 13.87
C LEU A 493 8.38 46.53 13.18
N HIS A 494 7.26 46.01 12.66
CA HIS A 494 7.24 45.20 11.44
C HIS A 494 5.96 45.51 10.65
N ARG A 495 6.10 46.17 9.50
CA ARG A 495 4.99 46.43 8.58
C ARG A 495 5.41 46.36 7.11
N ARG A 496 4.74 45.45 6.37
CA ARG A 496 4.53 45.43 4.91
C ARG A 496 5.72 45.46 3.95
N ASN A 497 5.87 44.37 3.18
CA ASN A 497 5.40 44.21 1.78
C ASN A 497 5.81 42.80 1.30
N ARG A 498 5.28 42.18 0.23
CA ARG A 498 4.39 42.59 -0.87
C ARG A 498 3.62 41.35 -1.35
N GLN A 499 2.45 41.50 -1.99
CA GLN A 499 1.65 40.37 -2.50
C GLN A 499 2.23 39.79 -3.81
N ALA A 500 2.01 38.50 -4.02
CA ALA A 500 2.20 37.82 -5.31
C ALA A 500 1.05 38.13 -6.29
N PHE A 501 1.33 38.10 -7.59
CA PHE A 501 0.32 38.15 -8.64
C PHE A 501 0.17 36.79 -9.34
N SER A 502 -1.07 36.37 -9.51
CA SER A 502 -1.52 35.25 -10.34
C SER A 502 -2.41 35.81 -11.45
N MET A 503 -2.30 35.29 -12.67
CA MET A 503 -3.13 35.67 -13.82
C MET A 503 -3.26 34.51 -14.81
N TYR A 504 -4.35 33.73 -14.73
CA TYR A 504 -5.31 33.62 -15.85
C TYR A 504 -6.56 32.81 -15.47
N GLU A 505 -7.72 33.45 -15.50
CA GLU A 505 -9.02 32.82 -15.74
C GLU A 505 -9.92 33.85 -16.47
N PRO A 506 -10.62 33.49 -17.57
CA PRO A 506 -11.34 34.48 -18.39
C PRO A 506 -12.78 34.74 -17.92
N GLY A 507 -13.09 36.00 -17.63
CA GLY A 507 -14.45 36.48 -17.31
C GLY A 507 -15.22 37.02 -18.53
N ALA A 508 -16.55 37.00 -18.43
CA ALA A 508 -17.48 37.40 -19.50
C ALA A 508 -17.60 38.93 -19.72
N ALA A 509 -18.22 39.32 -20.84
CA ALA A 509 -18.52 40.71 -21.22
C ALA A 509 -20.02 41.00 -21.29
N PRO A 510 -20.43 42.28 -21.20
CA PRO A 510 -21.63 42.73 -21.92
C PRO A 510 -21.53 44.14 -22.56
N GLY A 511 -22.01 44.26 -23.82
CA GLY A 511 -22.40 45.53 -24.48
C GLY A 511 -21.26 46.45 -24.97
N PRO A 512 -21.46 47.31 -26.00
CA PRO A 512 -22.73 47.96 -26.37
C PRO A 512 -23.10 47.87 -27.88
N THR A 513 -23.98 48.77 -28.34
CA THR A 513 -24.81 48.69 -29.56
C THR A 513 -24.32 49.46 -30.81
N ALA A 514 -24.72 48.93 -31.98
CA ALA A 514 -25.27 49.64 -33.17
C ALA A 514 -24.45 49.79 -34.49
N HIS A 515 -25.17 49.52 -35.59
CA HIS A 515 -24.99 49.88 -37.02
C HIS A 515 -23.97 49.16 -37.95
N GLY A 516 -24.51 48.51 -39.00
CA GLY A 516 -23.95 48.55 -40.37
C GLY A 516 -23.33 47.26 -40.97
N PRO A 517 -23.88 46.67 -42.06
CA PRO A 517 -23.29 45.54 -42.83
C PRO A 517 -22.74 46.00 -44.22
N PRO A 518 -22.32 45.16 -45.21
CA PRO A 518 -22.21 43.68 -45.28
C PRO A 518 -20.91 43.10 -45.95
N ALA A 519 -20.85 41.75 -46.04
CA ALA A 519 -20.38 40.92 -47.20
C ALA A 519 -18.89 40.53 -47.49
N LEU A 520 -18.77 39.26 -47.93
CA LEU A 520 -17.84 38.63 -48.91
C LEU A 520 -16.42 38.11 -48.53
N ASP A 521 -16.26 36.77 -48.74
CA ASP A 521 -15.17 36.03 -49.44
C ASP A 521 -13.68 36.12 -48.97
N SER A 522 -12.78 35.13 -49.17
CA SER A 522 -12.85 33.75 -49.70
C SER A 522 -11.57 32.95 -49.35
N LEU A 523 -11.62 31.60 -49.42
CA LEU A 523 -10.56 30.62 -49.82
C LEU A 523 -9.10 30.70 -49.22
N ALA A 524 -8.24 29.65 -49.19
CA ALA A 524 -8.34 28.18 -49.24
C ALA A 524 -6.94 27.53 -49.00
N ALA A 525 -6.86 26.20 -49.11
CA ALA A 525 -5.68 25.31 -49.13
C ALA A 525 -4.98 25.06 -47.77
N ARG A 526 -5.16 23.91 -47.10
CA ARG A 526 -4.80 22.51 -47.44
C ARG A 526 -3.29 22.20 -47.46
N LEU A 527 -2.84 21.46 -46.45
CA LEU A 527 -1.88 20.35 -46.61
C LEU A 527 -2.26 19.18 -45.69
N GLN A 528 -2.16 17.96 -46.22
CA GLN A 528 -2.28 16.66 -45.53
C GLN A 528 -1.37 15.64 -46.26
N PRO A 529 -1.01 14.50 -45.63
CA PRO A 529 0.31 13.85 -45.77
C PRO A 529 0.29 12.58 -46.65
N LEU A 530 1.41 11.82 -46.70
CA LEU A 530 1.48 10.35 -46.47
C LEU A 530 2.87 9.70 -46.70
N ASN A 531 3.30 8.90 -45.71
CA ASN A 531 3.95 7.55 -45.74
C ASN A 531 5.23 7.17 -46.55
N THR A 532 5.77 6.01 -46.15
CA THR A 532 7.09 5.36 -46.38
C THR A 532 7.01 4.18 -47.39
N PRO A 533 7.93 3.16 -47.49
CA PRO A 533 9.39 3.01 -47.24
C PRO A 533 10.16 2.33 -48.42
N SER A 534 11.50 2.14 -48.36
CA SER A 534 12.24 1.00 -48.99
C SER A 534 13.76 0.94 -48.66
N VAL A 535 14.38 -0.25 -48.77
CA VAL A 535 15.82 -0.57 -48.53
C VAL A 535 16.27 -1.68 -49.49
N PRO A 536 17.46 -1.62 -50.13
CA PRO A 536 18.50 -2.66 -49.91
C PRO A 536 19.99 -2.20 -49.94
N LYS A 537 20.88 -3.08 -49.44
CA LYS A 537 22.38 -3.08 -49.47
C LYS A 537 22.94 -3.43 -50.88
N PRO A 538 24.27 -3.36 -51.23
CA PRO A 538 25.44 -3.78 -50.41
C PRO A 538 26.87 -3.16 -50.64
N GLU A 539 27.84 -3.70 -49.86
CA GLU A 539 29.28 -3.95 -50.14
C GLU A 539 30.44 -2.87 -50.23
N LYS A 540 31.43 -3.08 -49.33
CA LYS A 540 32.91 -3.24 -49.53
C LYS A 540 33.97 -2.10 -49.48
N HIS A 541 35.09 -2.48 -48.85
CA HIS A 541 36.48 -1.96 -48.86
C HIS A 541 36.81 -0.62 -48.15
N GLY A 542 38.08 -0.45 -47.77
CA GLY A 542 38.62 0.70 -47.04
C GLY A 542 40.16 0.72 -46.95
N SER A 543 40.71 1.64 -46.16
CA SER A 543 42.12 1.81 -45.74
C SER A 543 42.15 2.77 -44.53
N GLY A 544 43.15 2.88 -43.65
CA GLY A 544 44.45 2.21 -43.58
C GLY A 544 45.63 3.21 -43.61
N THR A 545 46.10 3.67 -42.44
CA THR A 545 47.43 4.25 -42.10
C THR A 545 47.51 4.34 -40.56
N ASP A 546 48.26 3.51 -39.84
CA ASP A 546 49.72 3.53 -39.56
C ASP A 546 50.23 4.72 -38.73
N SER A 547 50.70 4.44 -37.49
CA SER A 547 52.14 4.41 -37.18
C SER A 547 52.41 4.06 -35.69
N ASP A 548 53.13 2.96 -35.44
CA ASP A 548 53.73 2.60 -34.14
C ASP A 548 55.18 3.13 -33.98
N TYR A 549 55.80 2.85 -32.83
CA TYR A 549 57.22 2.96 -32.37
C TYR A 549 57.49 4.03 -31.28
N ASP A 550 58.35 3.82 -30.26
CA ASP A 550 58.86 2.59 -29.58
C ASP A 550 59.68 2.98 -28.30
N ASN A 551 59.77 2.03 -27.37
CA ASN A 551 60.93 1.66 -26.52
C ASN A 551 61.45 2.38 -25.25
N THR A 552 61.64 1.51 -24.24
CA THR A 552 62.78 1.34 -23.29
C THR A 552 63.06 2.23 -22.05
N GLN A 553 63.17 1.53 -20.90
CA GLN A 553 64.22 1.60 -19.85
C GLN A 553 64.26 2.84 -18.90
N THR A 554 64.74 2.81 -17.64
CA THR A 554 65.19 1.73 -16.70
C THR A 554 65.30 2.27 -15.25
N TYR A 555 65.46 1.32 -14.32
CA TYR A 555 66.22 1.35 -13.03
C TYR A 555 65.76 2.18 -11.81
N ASP A 556 65.89 1.44 -10.71
CA ASP A 556 65.85 1.68 -9.27
C ASP A 556 66.90 2.70 -8.74
N VAL A 557 66.59 3.33 -7.61
CA VAL A 557 67.58 3.81 -6.61
C VAL A 557 67.00 3.60 -5.20
N SER A 558 67.65 2.74 -4.43
CA SER A 558 67.43 2.54 -2.99
C SER A 558 68.43 3.33 -2.14
N LEU A 559 68.10 3.63 -0.87
CA LEU A 559 69.09 3.91 0.19
C LEU A 559 68.48 3.68 1.59
N SER A 560 69.33 3.34 2.56
CA SER A 560 69.02 2.53 3.76
C SER A 560 69.52 3.16 5.09
N GLU A 561 69.62 2.30 6.13
CA GLU A 561 70.04 2.51 7.55
C GLU A 561 68.95 3.08 8.51
N GLU A 562 68.91 2.75 9.81
CA GLU A 562 69.81 1.91 10.67
C GLU A 562 69.00 0.97 11.63
N GLU A 563 69.64 0.35 12.63
CA GLU A 563 69.09 -0.70 13.53
C GLU A 563 68.69 -0.22 14.95
N GLY A 564 68.00 -1.11 15.69
CA GLY A 564 67.80 -1.00 17.15
C GLY A 564 67.51 -2.36 17.77
N ARG A 565 68.52 -2.98 18.40
CA ARG A 565 68.54 -4.40 18.83
C ARG A 565 68.19 -4.56 20.32
N GLY A 566 67.43 -5.60 20.69
CA GLY A 566 67.16 -5.97 22.08
C GLY A 566 66.64 -7.40 22.21
N GLU A 567 67.39 -8.26 22.89
CA GLU A 567 67.12 -9.70 23.07
C GLU A 567 66.35 -9.98 24.38
N SER A 568 65.45 -10.97 24.37
CA SER A 568 65.11 -11.86 25.51
C SER A 568 64.26 -13.04 25.01
N GLU A 569 64.38 -14.20 25.68
CA GLU A 569 64.07 -15.52 25.12
C GLU A 569 62.68 -16.11 25.48
N GLU A 570 62.42 -17.28 24.90
CA GLU A 570 61.46 -18.34 25.24
C GLU A 570 59.94 -18.10 25.03
N GLY A 571 59.36 -18.99 24.20
CA GLY A 571 57.91 -19.04 23.95
C GLY A 571 57.53 -19.78 22.66
N GLY A 572 58.01 -21.01 22.46
CA GLY A 572 57.75 -21.77 21.24
C GLY A 572 56.27 -22.15 21.06
N GLY A 573 55.68 -21.73 19.94
CA GLY A 573 54.36 -22.14 19.46
C GLY A 573 54.21 -21.74 18.00
N GLU A 574 53.75 -22.65 17.14
CA GLU A 574 53.75 -22.47 15.69
C GLU A 574 52.91 -21.25 15.25
N ALA A 575 53.54 -20.35 14.50
CA ALA A 575 52.85 -19.25 13.83
C ALA A 575 52.09 -19.78 12.58
N GLY A 576 50.91 -20.34 12.81
CA GLY A 576 49.89 -20.47 11.76
C GLY A 576 49.39 -19.08 11.35
N GLU A 577 49.18 -18.87 10.05
CA GLU A 577 48.66 -17.59 9.53
C GLU A 577 47.29 -17.22 10.16
N PRO A 578 46.99 -15.93 10.37
CA PRO A 578 45.64 -15.51 10.70
C PRO A 578 44.75 -15.70 9.47
N ASP A 579 43.92 -16.73 9.52
CA ASP A 579 42.85 -17.06 8.57
C ASP A 579 42.08 -15.80 8.11
N PRO A 580 41.95 -15.54 6.79
CA PRO A 580 41.33 -14.33 6.26
C PRO A 580 39.79 -14.40 6.27
N THR A 581 39.19 -14.90 7.35
CA THR A 581 37.74 -15.03 7.49
C THR A 581 37.04 -13.68 7.64
N LEU A 582 35.89 -13.52 6.98
CA LEU A 582 35.03 -12.34 7.14
C LEU A 582 34.47 -12.25 8.57
N PRO A 583 34.21 -11.03 9.09
CA PRO A 583 33.58 -10.86 10.40
C PRO A 583 32.21 -11.54 10.48
N CYS A 584 31.84 -11.93 11.70
CA CYS A 584 30.55 -12.57 11.97
C CYS A 584 29.41 -11.71 11.42
N THR A 585 28.53 -12.35 10.65
CA THR A 585 27.36 -11.71 10.03
C THR A 585 26.49 -10.96 11.04
N GLU A 586 26.39 -11.48 12.28
CA GLU A 586 25.60 -10.88 13.35
C GLU A 586 26.21 -9.56 13.85
N ASP A 587 27.52 -9.49 14.03
CA ASP A 587 28.21 -8.24 14.41
C ASP A 587 28.09 -7.16 13.33
N VAL A 588 28.18 -7.58 12.05
CA VAL A 588 27.99 -6.68 10.90
C VAL A 588 26.56 -6.17 10.82
N ILE A 589 25.55 -7.00 11.16
CA ILE A 589 24.16 -6.57 11.29
C ILE A 589 23.99 -5.58 12.44
N LEU A 590 24.48 -5.88 13.65
CA LEU A 590 24.38 -5.00 14.81
C LEU A 590 25.05 -3.63 14.59
N LYS A 591 26.24 -3.59 13.97
CA LYS A 591 26.88 -2.31 13.60
C LYS A 591 26.13 -1.59 12.47
N THR A 592 25.54 -2.32 11.51
CA THR A 592 24.66 -1.72 10.48
C THR A 592 23.42 -1.08 11.11
N GLU A 593 22.78 -1.73 12.07
CA GLU A 593 21.63 -1.17 12.81
C GLU A 593 22.02 0.11 13.54
N GLN A 594 23.18 0.14 14.20
CA GLN A 594 23.70 1.33 14.88
C GLN A 594 24.00 2.50 13.90
N VAL A 595 24.56 2.22 12.73
CA VAL A 595 24.73 3.22 11.65
C VAL A 595 23.35 3.72 11.15
N THR A 596 22.41 2.81 10.95
CA THR A 596 21.05 3.12 10.44
C THR A 596 20.26 3.98 11.43
N LYS A 597 20.37 3.69 12.74
CA LYS A 597 19.77 4.51 13.82
C LYS A 597 20.31 5.95 13.82
N ASN A 598 21.62 6.12 13.70
CA ASN A 598 22.25 7.45 13.68
C ASN A 598 21.85 8.24 12.41
N ILE A 599 21.67 7.54 11.28
CA ILE A 599 21.09 8.12 10.05
C ILE A 599 19.64 8.56 10.24
N GLN A 600 18.79 7.78 10.94
CA GLN A 600 17.40 8.17 11.21
C GLN A 600 17.31 9.43 12.09
N GLU A 601 18.19 9.60 13.09
CA GLU A 601 18.28 10.84 13.88
C GLU A 601 18.59 12.05 12.99
N LEU A 602 19.56 11.92 12.08
CA LEU A 602 19.91 12.97 11.11
C LEU A 602 18.76 13.30 10.15
N LEU A 603 18.08 12.29 9.61
CA LEU A 603 16.95 12.50 8.68
C LEU A 603 15.76 13.17 9.37
N ARG A 604 15.53 12.90 10.67
CA ARG A 604 14.52 13.62 11.45
C ARG A 604 14.92 15.08 11.67
N ALA A 605 16.18 15.34 12.04
CA ALA A 605 16.67 16.72 12.16
C ALA A 605 16.54 17.50 10.84
N ALA A 606 16.76 16.84 9.70
CA ALA A 606 16.57 17.41 8.37
C ALA A 606 15.09 17.73 8.05
N GLN A 607 14.16 16.84 8.41
CA GLN A 607 12.71 17.07 8.26
C GLN A 607 12.18 18.19 9.17
N GLU A 608 12.76 18.34 10.35
CA GLU A 608 12.41 19.39 11.33
C GLU A 608 13.17 20.71 11.10
N PHE A 609 13.98 20.83 10.04
CA PHE A 609 14.84 21.99 9.73
C PHE A 609 15.81 22.38 10.88
N LYS A 610 16.22 21.41 11.70
CA LYS A 610 17.13 21.59 12.85
C LYS A 610 18.59 21.45 12.46
N HIS A 611 19.09 22.44 11.72
CA HIS A 611 20.45 22.44 11.17
C HIS A 611 21.55 22.36 12.25
N ASP A 612 21.33 22.92 13.44
CA ASP A 612 22.26 22.82 14.59
C ASP A 612 22.56 21.38 15.02
N SER A 613 21.64 20.44 14.74
CA SER A 613 21.79 19.01 15.06
C SER A 613 22.61 18.24 14.03
N PHE A 614 22.91 18.83 12.86
CA PHE A 614 23.57 18.12 11.76
C PHE A 614 25.01 17.71 12.11
N VAL A 615 25.77 18.58 12.79
CA VAL A 615 27.16 18.28 13.18
C VAL A 615 27.21 17.13 14.20
N PRO A 616 26.52 17.18 15.36
CA PRO A 616 26.49 16.06 16.32
C PRO A 616 26.01 14.73 15.70
N CYS A 617 24.99 14.76 14.83
CA CYS A 617 24.53 13.56 14.15
C CYS A 617 25.60 13.00 13.18
N SER A 618 26.31 13.85 12.45
CA SER A 618 27.40 13.41 11.55
C SER A 618 28.56 12.75 12.30
N GLU A 619 28.89 13.22 13.50
CA GLU A 619 29.92 12.63 14.35
C GLU A 619 29.53 11.25 14.88
N LYS A 620 28.28 11.09 15.35
CA LYS A 620 27.73 9.77 15.72
C LYS A 620 27.76 8.78 14.55
N ILE A 621 27.40 9.24 13.34
CA ILE A 621 27.43 8.40 12.13
C ILE A 621 28.87 8.01 11.80
N HIS A 622 29.81 8.95 11.86
CA HIS A 622 31.23 8.68 11.58
C HIS A 622 31.86 7.71 12.59
N SER A 623 31.56 7.84 13.89
CA SER A 623 32.01 6.87 14.91
C SER A 623 31.49 5.46 14.60
N ALA A 624 30.17 5.33 14.38
CA ALA A 624 29.54 4.04 14.08
C ALA A 624 30.07 3.41 12.76
N VAL A 625 30.39 4.23 11.75
CA VAL A 625 31.02 3.78 10.50
C VAL A 625 32.45 3.31 10.73
N THR A 626 33.25 4.02 11.54
CA THR A 626 34.62 3.61 11.88
C THR A 626 34.63 2.31 12.68
N GLU A 627 33.72 2.15 13.65
CA GLU A 627 33.51 0.88 14.38
C GLU A 627 33.09 -0.25 13.44
N MET A 628 32.14 0.00 12.53
CA MET A 628 31.71 -0.99 11.53
C MET A 628 32.86 -1.40 10.59
N ALA A 629 33.69 -0.45 10.16
CA ALA A 629 34.86 -0.72 9.33
C ALA A 629 35.94 -1.51 10.08
N SER A 630 36.08 -1.31 11.40
CA SER A 630 37.08 -2.01 12.22
C SER A 630 36.80 -3.51 12.37
N LEU A 631 35.59 -3.98 12.06
CA LEU A 631 35.27 -5.41 12.00
C LEU A 631 35.96 -6.13 10.83
N PHE A 632 36.39 -5.40 9.79
CA PHE A 632 36.94 -6.00 8.57
C PHE A 632 38.48 -5.93 8.57
N PRO A 633 39.17 -6.96 8.02
CA PRO A 633 40.62 -6.92 7.89
C PRO A 633 41.07 -5.74 7.00
N LYS A 634 42.24 -5.17 7.30
CA LYS A 634 42.80 -4.00 6.59
C LYS A 634 42.97 -4.20 5.07
N ARG A 635 43.01 -5.46 4.61
CA ARG A 635 42.94 -5.87 3.20
C ARG A 635 41.91 -7.00 3.07
N PRO A 636 40.64 -6.70 2.78
CA PRO A 636 39.64 -7.74 2.49
C PRO A 636 40.00 -8.47 1.21
N ALA A 637 39.91 -9.80 1.19
CA ALA A 637 40.16 -10.61 -0.01
C ALA A 637 39.14 -10.36 -1.14
N LEU A 638 37.97 -9.81 -0.80
CA LEU A 638 36.87 -9.51 -1.72
C LEU A 638 36.85 -8.04 -2.11
N ASP A 639 37.07 -7.77 -3.39
CA ASP A 639 36.94 -6.41 -3.97
C ASP A 639 35.59 -5.76 -3.68
N ALA A 640 34.51 -6.55 -3.59
CA ALA A 640 33.18 -6.05 -3.26
C ALA A 640 33.09 -5.51 -1.83
N VAL A 641 33.76 -6.14 -0.86
CA VAL A 641 33.87 -5.67 0.52
C VAL A 641 34.74 -4.42 0.57
N HIS A 642 35.90 -4.45 -0.11
CA HIS A 642 36.78 -3.29 -0.20
C HIS A 642 36.08 -2.06 -0.81
N CYS A 643 35.32 -2.24 -1.90
CA CYS A 643 34.57 -1.15 -2.53
C CYS A 643 33.47 -0.61 -1.62
N SER A 644 32.76 -1.48 -0.90
CA SER A 644 31.69 -1.10 0.02
C SER A 644 32.23 -0.34 1.24
N LEU A 645 33.35 -0.78 1.84
CA LEU A 645 34.04 -0.06 2.93
C LEU A 645 34.56 1.31 2.48
N ARG A 646 35.17 1.40 1.29
CA ARG A 646 35.65 2.67 0.71
C ARG A 646 34.48 3.64 0.49
N LEU A 647 33.33 3.17 -0.01
CA LEU A 647 32.12 3.98 -0.17
C LEU A 647 31.54 4.43 1.18
N LEU A 648 31.49 3.54 2.17
CA LEU A 648 31.00 3.83 3.51
C LEU A 648 31.82 4.94 4.19
N ALA A 649 33.15 4.79 4.22
CA ALA A 649 34.06 5.76 4.83
C ALA A 649 34.07 7.11 4.10
N SER A 650 34.17 7.11 2.77
CA SER A 650 34.17 8.36 1.99
C SER A 650 32.84 9.12 2.10
N SER A 651 31.70 8.41 2.15
CA SER A 651 30.39 9.04 2.33
C SER A 651 30.21 9.58 3.76
N ALA A 652 30.76 8.92 4.78
CA ALA A 652 30.76 9.43 6.15
C ALA A 652 31.63 10.68 6.33
N SER A 653 32.83 10.72 5.72
CA SER A 653 33.66 11.93 5.72
C SER A 653 33.01 13.07 4.92
N ARG A 654 32.39 12.78 3.76
CA ARG A 654 31.64 13.77 2.98
C ARG A 654 30.47 14.33 3.79
N LEU A 655 29.74 13.49 4.51
CA LEU A 655 28.65 13.89 5.39
C LEU A 655 29.12 14.87 6.47
N GLN A 656 30.25 14.63 7.13
CA GLN A 656 30.80 15.57 8.12
C GLN A 656 31.17 16.92 7.50
N VAL A 657 31.75 16.94 6.30
CA VAL A 657 32.08 18.18 5.57
C VAL A 657 30.81 18.96 5.23
N GLU A 658 29.76 18.29 4.75
CA GLU A 658 28.47 18.94 4.48
C GLU A 658 27.82 19.46 5.76
N CYS A 659 27.68 18.63 6.80
CA CYS A 659 27.09 19.04 8.07
C CYS A 659 27.82 20.23 8.73
N ARG A 660 29.14 20.38 8.54
CA ARG A 660 29.87 21.56 9.03
C ARG A 660 29.48 22.87 8.34
N LYS A 661 28.94 22.85 7.12
CA LYS A 661 28.40 24.05 6.45
C LYS A 661 27.11 24.57 7.10
N ALA A 662 26.47 23.78 7.97
CA ALA A 662 25.32 24.21 8.76
C ALA A 662 25.70 25.05 9.99
N ALA A 663 26.98 25.05 10.40
CA ALA A 663 27.44 25.80 11.57
C ALA A 663 27.43 27.32 11.31
N PRO A 664 27.23 28.16 12.34
CA PRO A 664 27.33 29.61 12.20
C PRO A 664 28.70 30.04 11.68
N LEU A 665 28.71 30.80 10.59
CA LEU A 665 29.93 31.32 9.97
C LEU A 665 30.23 32.76 10.42
N GLU A 666 31.52 33.10 10.41
CA GLU A 666 32.05 34.43 10.71
C GLU A 666 31.41 35.55 9.85
N PRO A 667 31.37 36.81 10.34
CA PRO A 667 30.77 37.93 9.61
C PRO A 667 31.50 38.20 8.28
N GLY A 668 30.90 37.75 7.17
CA GLY A 668 31.45 37.93 5.82
C GLY A 668 31.35 36.71 4.90
N ALA A 669 30.95 35.55 5.41
CA ALA A 669 30.72 34.36 4.57
C ALA A 669 29.47 34.50 3.66
N PRO A 670 29.46 33.89 2.46
CA PRO A 670 28.27 33.84 1.61
C PRO A 670 27.12 33.09 2.29
N ALA A 671 25.88 33.51 2.03
CA ALA A 671 24.68 32.90 2.61
C ALA A 671 24.57 31.40 2.24
N VAL A 672 24.36 30.57 3.25
CA VAL A 672 24.22 29.12 3.09
C VAL A 672 22.84 28.78 2.51
N ASP A 673 22.80 28.10 1.37
CA ASP A 673 21.57 27.49 0.86
C ASP A 673 21.25 26.23 1.69
N TYR A 674 20.46 26.43 2.74
CA TYR A 674 20.01 25.36 3.62
C TYR A 674 19.17 24.28 2.92
N GLN A 675 18.52 24.59 1.80
CA GLN A 675 17.72 23.61 1.04
C GLN A 675 18.63 22.67 0.25
N LEU A 676 19.62 23.22 -0.47
CA LEU A 676 20.64 22.44 -1.17
C LEU A 676 21.51 21.64 -0.18
N LEU A 677 21.91 22.25 0.93
CA LEU A 677 22.67 21.60 2.00
C LEU A 677 21.90 20.39 2.57
N THR A 678 20.61 20.56 2.87
CA THR A 678 19.77 19.47 3.39
C THR A 678 19.65 18.32 2.38
N GLN A 679 19.53 18.63 1.08
CA GLN A 679 19.53 17.61 0.03
C GLN A 679 20.88 16.85 -0.04
N GLN A 680 22.01 17.55 0.07
CA GLN A 680 23.35 16.95 0.06
C GLN A 680 23.59 16.06 1.29
N VAL A 681 23.14 16.50 2.47
CA VAL A 681 23.18 15.71 3.73
C VAL A 681 22.35 14.43 3.62
N ILE A 682 21.11 14.52 3.09
CA ILE A 682 20.25 13.34 2.84
C ILE A 682 20.89 12.37 1.85
N GLN A 683 21.51 12.87 0.76
CA GLN A 683 22.19 12.01 -0.21
C GLN A 683 23.38 11.26 0.40
N CYS A 684 24.20 11.92 1.23
CA CYS A 684 25.29 11.26 1.94
C CYS A 684 24.77 10.17 2.89
N ALA A 685 23.69 10.45 3.63
CA ALA A 685 23.06 9.47 4.51
C ALA A 685 22.54 8.24 3.74
N TYR A 686 21.96 8.44 2.56
CA TYR A 686 21.52 7.35 1.67
C TYR A 686 22.70 6.51 1.16
N ASP A 687 23.80 7.13 0.74
CA ASP A 687 24.99 6.44 0.24
C ASP A 687 25.63 5.56 1.35
N ILE A 688 25.67 6.04 2.59
CA ILE A 688 26.13 5.27 3.76
C ILE A 688 25.22 4.07 4.03
N ALA A 689 23.89 4.28 4.07
CA ALA A 689 22.92 3.19 4.29
C ALA A 689 23.00 2.11 3.20
N LYS A 690 23.21 2.52 1.94
CA LYS A 690 23.40 1.62 0.80
C LYS A 690 24.67 0.78 0.96
N ALA A 691 25.80 1.39 1.31
CA ALA A 691 27.07 0.70 1.52
C ALA A 691 27.00 -0.29 2.70
N ALA A 692 26.39 0.10 3.82
CA ALA A 692 26.21 -0.78 4.98
C ALA A 692 25.33 -2.00 4.64
N LYS A 693 24.22 -1.80 3.92
CA LYS A 693 23.38 -2.89 3.42
C LYS A 693 24.11 -3.81 2.44
N GLN A 694 25.02 -3.29 1.61
CA GLN A 694 25.85 -4.11 0.73
C GLN A 694 26.80 -5.01 1.53
N LEU A 695 27.43 -4.49 2.60
CA LEU A 695 28.28 -5.30 3.49
C LEU A 695 27.50 -6.46 4.14
N VAL A 696 26.31 -6.20 4.70
CA VAL A 696 25.43 -7.26 5.22
C VAL A 696 25.04 -8.28 4.13
N THR A 697 24.80 -7.82 2.90
CA THR A 697 24.43 -8.71 1.78
C THR A 697 25.58 -9.61 1.34
N ILE A 698 26.83 -9.16 1.50
CA ILE A 698 28.02 -9.98 1.20
C ILE A 698 28.23 -10.99 2.33
N THR A 699 28.28 -10.54 3.60
CA THR A 699 28.55 -11.42 4.76
C THR A 699 27.41 -12.40 5.07
N THR A 700 26.20 -12.20 4.53
CA THR A 700 25.09 -13.19 4.58
C THR A 700 25.13 -14.23 3.45
N ARG A 701 25.81 -13.94 2.33
CA ARG A 701 25.90 -14.86 1.18
C ARG A 701 27.00 -15.90 1.36
N GLU A 702 28.14 -15.51 1.91
CA GLU A 702 29.27 -16.44 2.10
C GLU A 702 29.01 -17.45 3.22
N LYS A 703 28.12 -17.16 4.17
CA LYS A 703 27.65 -18.12 5.18
C LYS A 703 26.71 -19.22 4.62
N LYS A 704 26.52 -19.28 3.30
CA LYS A 704 25.66 -20.24 2.57
C LYS A 704 26.39 -20.97 1.43
N GLN A 705 27.69 -20.74 1.27
CA GLN A 705 28.59 -21.53 0.44
C GLN A 705 29.51 -22.34 1.36
#